data_AF-A0A415JQI1-F1
#
_entry.id   AF-A0A415JQI1-F1
#
_cell.length_a   1.000
_cell.length_b   1.000
_cell.length_c   1.000
_cell.angle_alpha   90.00
_cell.angle_beta   90.00
_cell.angle_gamma   90.00
#
_symmetry.space_group_name_H-M   'P 1'
#
loop_
_entity.id
_entity.type
_entity.pdbx_description
1 polymer ?
#
loop_
_entity_poly.entity_id
_entity_poly.type
_entity_poly.pdbx_seq_one_letter_code
_entity_poly.pdbx_strand_id
1 'polypeptide(L)'
;MTKKDLFDGLNYIDDQIIEEAQPTGESAGYSDDIHVNNHETSKADKNRKKYKKFARAAKALATVAAVLVVAVLGTEVVRLNNRIDELETKTANVISQNNAQNNVYAGIKSGAKLGDYEAASDYGKLYDVAKKAEASIRNTASGDLLESADATGITSDASSTNKQEAAAKTEYSTTNVMTEGVDESDVVKTDGKYIYMVEDGQISITDISKGKPGEETLFRPDFEVPSDTVEELYISDGKMLIISNHAGDKDETICYSYDIADPTKPVLIGKARQDGFYNTSRKIGNTVYVFSDTYIKTSDMNKNVALQEDNLEKWVPQVNGKVISYDCFYIGEDTYSGTVISSFDVDKPDKTIDAKCIMNNSGEVYVSSNAMYLYHSDWSASRELTKISKISFEDGVMKTGETTSVNGYLNDKFAINEQGGYLYVLPTSNTGSQPVNSLHVLDKDMNEVGVINEIARGESIYAARFVGKYVYFITYRQTDPLFVADISNPTAPKLLGELEVSGFSEYLHMWDDTHVLGIGYGDSQQSKIKLTMFDVSDPTKPVEVNQKLIDSSESWSNEFVYNYKAILADPEKNLIGFTANDYYLFSYDSENGFSLLEQQALTYKNTEGYRGIYKDNDFYVAGNGEIKHFKLAE
;
A
#
# COMPACT_ATOMS: atom_id res chain seq x y z
N MET A 1 -8.79 -5.10 33.38
CA MET A 1 -9.33 -3.92 34.09
C MET A 1 -8.44 -3.63 35.29
N THR A 2 -7.86 -2.43 35.30
CA THR A 2 -7.20 -1.64 36.37
C THR A 2 -5.96 -2.14 37.13
N LYS A 3 -4.86 -1.39 36.91
CA LYS A 3 -3.80 -1.01 37.86
C LYS A 3 -4.37 -0.20 39.03
N LYS A 4 -3.65 -0.21 40.17
CA LYS A 4 -3.92 0.44 41.47
C LYS A 4 -5.03 -0.28 42.22
N ASP A 5 -4.72 -1.06 43.24
CA ASP A 5 -4.16 -0.59 44.50
C ASP A 5 -3.46 -1.77 45.20
N LEU A 6 -2.22 -1.57 45.63
CA LEU A 6 -1.87 -1.33 47.03
C LEU A 6 -1.46 -2.64 47.73
N PHE A 7 -0.28 -2.55 48.35
CA PHE A 7 0.00 -2.99 49.71
C PHE A 7 0.11 -4.50 49.90
N ASP A 8 1.34 -4.94 50.07
CA ASP A 8 1.97 -5.08 51.40
C ASP A 8 1.57 -6.42 51.99
N GLY A 9 2.58 -7.22 52.33
CA GLY A 9 2.27 -8.46 53.00
C GLY A 9 3.43 -9.39 53.22
N LEU A 10 4.27 -9.00 54.18
CA LEU A 10 4.85 -9.91 55.17
C LEU A 10 6.12 -10.67 54.75
N ASN A 11 7.19 -10.44 55.50
CA ASN A 11 7.52 -11.34 56.60
C ASN A 11 8.29 -10.57 57.68
N TYR A 12 7.67 -10.37 58.84
CA TYR A 12 7.69 -11.24 60.03
C TYR A 12 9.05 -11.13 60.77
N ILE A 13 9.10 -10.22 61.75
CA ILE A 13 9.04 -10.46 63.21
C ILE A 13 10.35 -11.03 63.77
N ASP A 14 10.98 -10.23 64.63
CA ASP A 14 11.52 -10.59 65.94
C ASP A 14 12.06 -9.29 66.57
N ASP A 15 12.02 -9.00 67.87
CA ASP A 15 11.21 -9.44 68.99
C ASP A 15 11.53 -8.43 70.11
N GLN A 16 10.62 -8.33 71.09
CA GLN A 16 10.91 -8.03 72.51
C GLN A 16 11.12 -6.58 73.05
N ILE A 17 10.13 -6.24 73.88
CA ILE A 17 10.21 -5.74 75.28
C ILE A 17 10.03 -4.22 75.54
N ILE A 18 8.77 -3.89 75.89
CA ILE A 18 8.22 -3.22 77.11
C ILE A 18 8.99 -2.03 77.71
N GLU A 19 8.34 -0.86 77.72
CA GLU A 19 7.99 -0.02 78.90
C GLU A 19 7.16 1.17 78.40
N GLU A 20 5.83 1.18 78.58
CA GLU A 20 5.09 1.84 79.67
C GLU A 20 5.60 3.23 80.08
N ALA A 21 4.89 4.29 79.67
CA ALA A 21 4.14 5.17 80.57
C ALA A 21 3.65 6.45 79.85
N GLN A 22 2.32 6.56 79.72
CA GLN A 22 1.55 7.81 79.58
C GLN A 22 1.75 8.71 80.84
N PRO A 23 1.14 9.92 81.02
CA PRO A 23 -0.05 10.44 80.34
C PRO A 23 -0.21 11.98 80.22
N THR A 24 -1.37 12.36 79.66
CA THR A 24 -2.15 13.60 79.86
C THR A 24 -1.57 14.91 79.28
N GLY A 25 -2.33 15.79 78.64
CA GLY A 25 -3.78 15.89 78.41
C GLY A 25 -4.08 17.16 77.58
N GLU A 26 -5.31 17.20 77.03
CA GLU A 26 -6.21 18.35 76.75
C GLU A 26 -5.64 19.76 76.49
N SER A 27 -6.23 20.65 75.69
CA SER A 27 -7.28 20.67 74.67
C SER A 27 -7.31 22.12 74.12
N ALA A 28 -7.91 22.29 72.94
CA ALA A 28 -8.62 23.48 72.46
C ALA A 28 -7.85 24.77 72.03
N GLY A 29 -8.24 25.28 70.85
CA GLY A 29 -8.64 26.70 70.75
C GLY A 29 -7.95 27.59 69.71
N TYR A 30 -8.54 27.64 68.51
CA TYR A 30 -8.97 28.84 67.74
C TYR A 30 -8.01 30.01 67.36
N SER A 31 -7.88 30.17 66.04
CA SER A 31 -7.88 31.35 65.13
C SER A 31 -7.05 32.65 65.31
N ASP A 32 -6.57 33.08 64.13
CA ASP A 32 -6.53 34.42 63.51
C ASP A 32 -5.49 35.48 63.92
N ASP A 33 -4.55 35.66 62.99
CA ASP A 33 -4.00 36.89 62.38
C ASP A 33 -4.22 38.25 63.07
N ILE A 34 -3.12 38.94 63.40
CA ILE A 34 -2.98 40.40 63.28
C ILE A 34 -1.56 40.76 62.82
N HIS A 35 -1.49 41.51 61.71
CA HIS A 35 -0.29 42.16 61.16
C HIS A 35 -0.09 43.59 61.72
N VAL A 36 1.05 44.23 61.32
CA VAL A 36 1.32 45.69 61.22
C VAL A 36 2.00 46.30 62.49
N ASN A 37 3.13 47.04 62.51
CA ASN A 37 3.96 47.80 61.54
C ASN A 37 5.32 48.27 62.13
N ASN A 38 6.28 48.60 61.23
CA ASN A 38 7.34 49.65 61.26
C ASN A 38 8.43 49.62 62.37
N HIS A 39 9.68 50.08 62.23
CA HIS A 39 10.33 51.09 61.37
C HIS A 39 11.87 50.85 61.33
N GLU A 40 12.57 51.69 60.57
CA GLU A 40 13.94 51.61 60.05
C GLU A 40 15.14 51.78 61.02
N THR A 41 16.29 51.35 60.50
CA THR A 41 17.73 51.55 60.80
C THR A 41 18.23 52.69 61.72
N SER A 42 19.31 52.44 62.51
CA SER A 42 20.63 53.12 62.35
C SER A 42 21.76 52.62 63.29
N LYS A 43 22.98 52.55 62.72
CA LYS A 43 24.36 52.82 63.24
C LYS A 43 24.78 52.23 64.61
N ALA A 44 25.71 51.26 64.65
CA ALA A 44 27.19 51.40 64.60
C ALA A 44 27.75 52.22 65.79
N ASP A 45 28.79 51.86 66.54
CA ASP A 45 29.99 51.08 66.25
C ASP A 45 30.81 51.06 67.57
N LYS A 46 31.52 49.95 67.89
CA LYS A 46 32.82 49.91 68.61
C LYS A 46 33.11 48.50 69.12
N ASN A 47 33.75 47.67 68.29
CA ASN A 47 34.89 46.80 68.67
C ASN A 47 35.36 45.89 67.51
N ARG A 48 35.57 46.50 66.33
CA ARG A 48 35.92 45.77 65.09
C ARG A 48 37.34 46.07 64.62
N LYS A 49 38.37 45.86 65.46
CA LYS A 49 39.78 46.02 65.02
C LYS A 49 40.77 44.90 65.36
N LYS A 50 40.41 43.84 66.09
CA LYS A 50 41.32 42.68 66.31
C LYS A 50 41.01 41.40 65.50
N TYR A 51 39.83 41.26 64.91
CA TYR A 51 39.45 40.06 64.12
C TYR A 51 39.72 40.13 62.59
N LYS A 52 40.25 41.24 62.06
CA LYS A 52 40.35 41.47 60.60
C LYS A 52 41.67 41.02 59.92
N LYS A 53 42.70 40.62 60.66
CA LYS A 53 43.96 40.13 60.03
C LYS A 53 44.00 38.62 59.76
N PHE A 54 43.33 37.79 60.58
CA PHE A 54 43.28 36.33 60.34
C PHE A 54 42.19 35.90 59.33
N ALA A 55 41.11 36.67 59.17
CA ALA A 55 40.02 36.30 58.26
C ALA A 55 40.28 36.58 56.76
N ARG A 56 41.29 37.38 56.41
CA ARG A 56 41.61 37.71 55.00
C ARG A 56 42.52 36.67 54.32
N ALA A 57 43.41 36.02 55.07
CA ALA A 57 44.28 34.97 54.51
C ALA A 57 43.51 33.66 54.25
N ALA A 58 42.59 33.29 55.15
CA ALA A 58 41.78 32.06 55.00
C ALA A 58 40.74 32.15 53.87
N LYS A 59 40.17 33.32 53.60
CA LYS A 59 39.20 33.49 52.49
C LYS A 59 39.88 33.45 51.11
N ALA A 60 41.06 34.05 50.94
CA ALA A 60 41.73 34.07 49.64
C ALA A 60 42.21 32.67 49.17
N LEU A 61 42.63 31.81 50.10
CA LEU A 61 43.02 30.42 49.78
C LEU A 61 41.80 29.52 49.48
N ALA A 62 40.67 29.74 50.15
CA ALA A 62 39.45 28.97 49.89
C ALA A 62 38.79 29.33 48.54
N THR A 63 38.83 30.60 48.11
CA THR A 63 38.27 30.99 46.80
C THR A 63 39.15 30.54 45.63
N VAL A 64 40.48 30.55 45.78
CA VAL A 64 41.40 30.05 44.74
C VAL A 64 41.31 28.53 44.62
N ALA A 65 41.17 27.80 45.73
CA ALA A 65 40.94 26.35 45.69
C ALA A 65 39.57 25.98 45.09
N ALA A 66 38.49 26.72 45.40
CA ALA A 66 37.18 26.47 44.81
C ALA A 66 37.11 26.80 43.31
N VAL A 67 37.76 27.89 42.87
CA VAL A 67 37.84 28.24 41.44
C VAL A 67 38.72 27.25 40.68
N LEU A 68 39.82 26.76 41.26
CA LEU A 68 40.64 25.71 40.65
C LEU A 68 39.89 24.37 40.59
N VAL A 69 39.12 23.99 41.62
CA VAL A 69 38.33 22.75 41.60
C VAL A 69 37.17 22.83 40.60
N VAL A 70 36.48 23.96 40.49
CA VAL A 70 35.41 24.15 39.48
C VAL A 70 36.00 24.29 38.07
N ALA A 71 37.16 24.93 37.90
CA ALA A 71 37.82 25.00 36.60
C ALA A 71 38.37 23.63 36.19
N VAL A 72 38.98 22.87 37.10
CA VAL A 72 39.49 21.51 36.84
C VAL A 72 38.33 20.54 36.59
N LEU A 73 37.28 20.54 37.41
CA LEU A 73 36.09 19.71 37.16
C LEU A 73 35.36 20.13 35.88
N GLY A 74 35.26 21.43 35.58
CA GLY A 74 34.70 21.93 34.34
C GLY A 74 35.51 21.52 33.12
N THR A 75 36.84 21.59 33.20
CA THR A 75 37.71 21.09 32.13
C THR A 75 37.65 19.57 32.00
N GLU A 76 37.56 18.81 33.09
CA GLU A 76 37.43 17.36 33.05
C GLU A 76 36.07 16.92 32.48
N VAL A 77 34.97 17.64 32.80
CA VAL A 77 33.63 17.38 32.24
C VAL A 77 33.58 17.70 30.75
N VAL A 78 34.11 18.86 30.33
CA VAL A 78 34.21 19.20 28.90
C VAL A 78 35.11 18.20 28.16
N ARG A 79 36.21 17.77 28.79
CA ARG A 79 37.11 16.77 28.22
C ARG A 79 36.48 15.38 28.18
N LEU A 80 35.62 15.02 29.13
CA LEU A 80 34.84 13.77 29.08
C LEU A 80 33.80 13.85 27.96
N ASN A 81 33.03 14.95 27.85
CA ASN A 81 32.04 15.12 26.80
C ASN A 81 32.68 15.09 25.40
N ASN A 82 33.77 15.83 25.19
CA ASN A 82 34.49 15.78 23.90
C ASN A 82 35.02 14.38 23.58
N ARG A 83 35.34 13.59 24.61
CA ARG A 83 35.85 12.22 24.46
C ARG A 83 34.73 11.20 24.26
N ILE A 84 33.54 11.46 24.80
CA ILE A 84 32.29 10.76 24.47
C ILE A 84 31.91 11.06 23.03
N ASP A 85 31.89 12.33 22.61
CA ASP A 85 31.60 12.74 21.23
C ASP A 85 32.61 12.11 20.25
N GLU A 86 33.91 12.09 20.59
CA GLU A 86 34.92 11.39 19.80
C GLU A 86 34.71 9.88 19.74
N LEU A 87 34.28 9.25 20.84
CA LEU A 87 34.02 7.82 20.90
C LEU A 87 32.75 7.46 20.13
N GLU A 88 31.71 8.27 20.21
CA GLU A 88 30.49 8.14 19.41
C GLU A 88 30.80 8.32 17.93
N THR A 89 31.61 9.32 17.56
CA THR A 89 32.05 9.53 16.18
C THR A 89 32.92 8.38 15.68
N LYS A 90 33.86 7.88 16.50
CA LYS A 90 34.69 6.71 16.15
C LYS A 90 33.85 5.44 16.04
N THR A 91 32.87 5.26 16.91
CA THR A 91 31.94 4.11 16.88
C THR A 91 31.05 4.18 15.64
N ALA A 92 30.50 5.35 15.31
CA ALA A 92 29.73 5.58 14.10
C ALA A 92 30.57 5.33 12.83
N ASN A 93 31.83 5.76 12.81
CA ASN A 93 32.74 5.50 11.68
C ASN A 93 33.10 4.02 11.55
N VAL A 94 33.28 3.29 12.66
CA VAL A 94 33.52 1.84 12.64
C VAL A 94 32.27 1.07 12.21
N ILE A 95 31.09 1.48 12.67
CA ILE A 95 29.80 0.92 12.24
C ILE A 95 29.60 1.16 10.74
N SER A 96 29.84 2.38 10.25
CA SER A 96 29.76 2.72 8.81
C SER A 96 30.74 1.88 7.97
N GLN A 97 31.98 1.70 8.43
CA GLN A 97 32.98 0.89 7.72
C GLN A 97 32.66 -0.60 7.71
N ASN A 98 32.12 -1.14 8.81
CA ASN A 98 31.72 -2.55 8.90
C ASN A 98 30.44 -2.83 8.08
N ASN A 99 29.48 -1.91 8.08
CA ASN A 99 28.25 -2.02 7.27
C ASN A 99 28.52 -2.01 5.75
N ALA A 100 29.56 -1.31 5.30
CA ALA A 100 30.01 -1.35 3.90
C ALA A 100 30.69 -2.69 3.52
N GLN A 101 31.19 -3.45 4.49
CA GLN A 101 31.99 -4.66 4.27
C GLN A 101 31.16 -5.96 4.22
N ASN A 102 29.98 -6.00 4.85
CA ASN A 102 29.11 -7.19 4.96
C ASN A 102 27.79 -7.08 4.18
N ASN A 103 27.73 -6.20 3.18
CA ASN A 103 26.53 -6.01 2.36
C ASN A 103 26.29 -7.27 1.49
N VAL A 104 25.42 -8.18 1.94
CA VAL A 104 25.12 -9.47 1.25
C VAL A 104 24.46 -9.24 -0.13
N TYR A 105 24.01 -8.02 -0.40
CA TYR A 105 23.47 -7.55 -1.68
C TYR A 105 24.51 -6.83 -2.57
N ALA A 106 25.82 -7.03 -2.37
CA ALA A 106 26.95 -6.37 -3.06
C ALA A 106 26.99 -6.44 -4.63
N GLY A 107 25.93 -6.88 -5.29
CA GLY A 107 25.77 -6.84 -6.75
C GLY A 107 24.58 -6.01 -7.26
N ILE A 108 23.63 -5.63 -6.40
CA ILE A 108 22.51 -4.75 -6.77
C ILE A 108 23.02 -3.33 -6.56
N LYS A 109 23.44 -2.67 -7.64
CA LYS A 109 23.75 -1.24 -7.56
C LYS A 109 22.44 -0.51 -7.38
N SER A 110 22.24 0.09 -6.21
CA SER A 110 21.18 1.08 -6.05
C SER A 110 21.50 2.32 -6.88
N GLY A 111 20.46 2.96 -7.41
CA GLY A 111 20.60 4.33 -7.89
C GLY A 111 20.72 5.27 -6.69
N ALA A 112 21.52 6.33 -6.84
CA ALA A 112 21.76 7.29 -5.77
C ALA A 112 20.51 8.06 -5.32
N LYS A 113 19.46 8.10 -6.15
CA LYS A 113 18.18 8.78 -5.91
C LYS A 113 17.05 8.07 -6.65
N LEU A 114 15.82 8.29 -6.19
CA LEU A 114 14.58 8.03 -6.91
C LEU A 114 13.83 9.36 -6.95
N GLY A 115 14.08 10.17 -7.98
CA GLY A 115 13.64 11.58 -8.03
C GLY A 115 13.93 12.35 -6.74
N ASP A 116 12.86 12.82 -6.10
CA ASP A 116 12.89 13.60 -4.85
C ASP A 116 13.26 12.76 -3.61
N TYR A 117 13.21 11.43 -3.69
CA TYR A 117 13.64 10.55 -2.62
C TYR A 117 15.16 10.35 -2.66
N GLU A 118 15.80 10.52 -1.50
CA GLU A 118 17.23 10.26 -1.36
C GLU A 118 17.45 8.80 -0.93
N ALA A 119 18.39 8.11 -1.58
CA ALA A 119 18.86 6.84 -1.06
C ALA A 119 19.46 7.08 0.33
N ALA A 120 19.20 6.19 1.29
CA ALA A 120 19.85 6.31 2.60
C ALA A 120 21.37 6.25 2.42
N SER A 121 22.11 7.09 3.14
CA SER A 121 23.58 7.05 3.12
C SER A 121 24.16 5.92 3.96
N ASP A 122 23.40 5.48 4.96
CA ASP A 122 23.69 4.43 5.92
C ASP A 122 22.41 4.11 6.73
N TYR A 123 22.44 3.04 7.54
CA TYR A 123 21.32 2.70 8.44
C TYR A 123 21.08 3.74 9.54
N GLY A 124 22.07 4.56 9.89
CA GLY A 124 21.91 5.64 10.87
C GLY A 124 20.99 6.75 10.36
N LYS A 125 21.10 7.10 9.08
CA LYS A 125 20.19 8.02 8.40
C LYS A 125 18.76 7.47 8.34
N LEU A 126 18.62 6.18 7.99
CA LEU A 126 17.32 5.50 7.99
C LEU A 126 16.68 5.51 9.39
N TYR A 127 17.46 5.18 10.41
CA TYR A 127 17.03 5.21 11.81
C TYR A 127 16.54 6.60 12.21
N ASP A 128 17.29 7.66 11.86
CA ASP A 128 16.93 9.03 12.24
C ASP A 128 15.59 9.47 11.63
N VAL A 129 15.32 9.10 10.36
CA VAL A 129 14.05 9.41 9.70
C VAL A 129 12.89 8.64 10.32
N ALA A 130 13.04 7.32 10.47
CA ALA A 130 12.02 6.50 11.12
C ALA A 130 11.72 7.00 12.54
N LYS A 131 12.75 7.30 13.34
CA LYS A 131 12.57 7.79 14.73
C LYS A 131 11.92 9.17 14.79
N LYS A 132 12.25 10.07 13.87
CA LYS A 132 11.62 11.39 13.77
C LYS A 132 10.13 11.26 13.45
N ALA A 133 9.78 10.41 12.48
CA ALA A 133 8.39 10.17 12.11
C ALA A 133 7.58 9.51 13.23
N GLU A 134 8.13 8.49 13.92
CA GLU A 134 7.52 7.88 15.12
C GLU A 134 7.23 8.93 16.21
N ALA A 135 8.14 9.88 16.42
CA ALA A 135 7.98 10.93 17.43
C ALA A 135 6.89 11.94 17.03
N SER A 136 6.79 12.28 15.74
CA SER A 136 5.75 13.16 15.21
C SER A 136 4.35 12.59 15.49
N ILE A 137 4.14 11.31 15.21
CA ILE A 137 2.83 10.64 15.41
C ILE A 137 2.50 10.47 16.90
N ARG A 138 3.47 10.19 17.78
CA ARG A 138 3.24 10.18 19.24
C ARG A 138 2.76 11.52 19.80
N ASN A 139 3.23 12.63 19.24
CA ASN A 139 2.80 13.97 19.65
C ASN A 139 1.40 14.30 19.13
N THR A 140 1.04 13.86 17.91
CA THR A 140 -0.31 14.02 17.35
C THR A 140 -1.35 13.13 18.05
N ALA A 141 -1.00 11.89 18.40
CA ALA A 141 -1.88 10.95 19.12
C ALA A 141 -2.19 11.39 20.57
N SER A 142 -1.45 12.36 21.11
CA SER A 142 -1.77 13.00 22.41
C SER A 142 -2.78 14.16 22.28
N GLY A 143 -3.11 14.57 21.05
CA GLY A 143 -3.96 15.71 20.73
C GLY A 143 -5.35 15.35 20.21
N ASP A 144 -5.53 14.24 19.49
CA ASP A 144 -6.81 13.91 18.84
C ASP A 144 -7.24 12.46 19.10
N LEU A 145 -8.38 12.34 19.79
CA LEU A 145 -9.23 11.15 19.90
C LEU A 145 -10.54 11.48 19.19
N LEU A 146 -10.99 10.57 18.31
CA LEU A 146 -12.16 10.61 17.38
C LEU A 146 -11.78 11.15 15.99
N GLU A 147 -11.97 10.46 14.86
CA GLU A 147 -12.98 9.47 14.47
C GLU A 147 -12.41 8.47 13.43
N SER A 148 -13.06 7.32 13.32
CA SER A 148 -12.62 6.07 12.68
C SER A 148 -12.86 5.98 11.17
N ALA A 149 -11.98 5.19 10.54
CA ALA A 149 -12.21 4.20 9.47
C ALA A 149 -13.01 4.61 8.23
N ASP A 150 -12.34 4.56 7.08
CA ASP A 150 -12.84 3.80 5.93
C ASP A 150 -11.65 3.14 5.21
N ALA A 151 -11.73 1.82 5.11
CA ALA A 151 -10.86 0.99 4.30
C ALA A 151 -11.56 0.80 2.95
N THR A 152 -10.89 1.12 1.85
CA THR A 152 -11.35 0.74 0.51
C THR A 152 -10.12 0.29 -0.29
N GLY A 153 -10.02 -1.03 -0.44
CA GLY A 153 -9.03 -1.71 -1.26
C GLY A 153 -9.53 -1.75 -2.71
N ILE A 154 -8.61 -1.48 -3.62
CA ILE A 154 -8.82 -1.43 -5.06
C ILE A 154 -7.56 -2.10 -5.68
N THR A 155 -7.60 -2.84 -6.81
CA THR A 155 -6.47 -3.03 -7.80
C THR A 155 -6.76 -3.91 -9.03
N SER A 156 -6.89 -3.29 -10.26
CA SER A 156 -6.02 -3.34 -11.51
C SER A 156 -6.22 -4.06 -12.94
N ASP A 157 -6.86 -3.41 -13.96
CA ASP A 157 -6.94 -3.43 -15.49
C ASP A 157 -6.85 -4.59 -16.55
N ALA A 158 -6.37 -4.29 -17.80
CA ALA A 158 -6.65 -4.74 -19.21
C ALA A 158 -5.61 -5.46 -20.19
N SER A 159 -6.08 -6.00 -21.34
CA SER A 159 -5.43 -5.79 -22.68
C SER A 159 -6.19 -6.26 -23.94
N SER A 160 -5.76 -5.80 -25.13
CA SER A 160 -6.29 -6.09 -26.48
C SER A 160 -5.20 -6.32 -27.55
N THR A 161 -5.61 -6.75 -28.75
CA THR A 161 -5.00 -7.78 -29.63
C THR A 161 -4.24 -7.33 -30.89
N ASN A 162 -3.44 -8.24 -31.50
CA ASN A 162 -3.55 -8.56 -32.95
C ASN A 162 -2.92 -9.91 -33.40
N LYS A 163 -3.57 -10.50 -34.42
CA LYS A 163 -3.53 -11.88 -34.99
C LYS A 163 -2.19 -12.53 -35.38
N GLN A 164 -2.09 -13.85 -35.13
CA GLN A 164 -1.55 -14.84 -36.09
C GLN A 164 -2.22 -16.23 -35.96
N GLU A 165 -2.24 -16.98 -37.06
CA GLU A 165 -3.10 -18.13 -37.40
C GLU A 165 -3.10 -19.37 -36.49
N ALA A 166 -4.25 -20.05 -36.56
CA ALA A 166 -4.70 -21.15 -35.71
C ALA A 166 -3.87 -22.45 -35.78
N ALA A 167 -3.61 -23.00 -34.59
CA ALA A 167 -3.69 -24.42 -34.32
C ALA A 167 -4.62 -24.59 -33.11
N ALA A 168 -5.63 -25.46 -33.21
CA ALA A 168 -6.68 -25.62 -32.20
C ALA A 168 -6.08 -25.92 -30.80
N LYS A 169 -6.06 -24.91 -29.92
CA LYS A 169 -5.86 -25.03 -28.47
C LYS A 169 -7.23 -24.92 -27.81
N THR A 170 -7.40 -25.65 -26.71
CA THR A 170 -8.52 -25.47 -25.78
C THR A 170 -8.58 -24.03 -25.32
N GLU A 171 -9.75 -23.42 -25.37
CA GLU A 171 -9.96 -21.99 -25.10
C GLU A 171 -10.59 -21.83 -23.72
N TYR A 172 -9.99 -21.01 -22.86
CA TYR A 172 -10.47 -20.81 -21.49
C TYR A 172 -10.18 -19.37 -21.03
N SER A 173 -10.97 -18.88 -20.09
CA SER A 173 -10.86 -17.51 -19.56
C SER A 173 -9.57 -17.28 -18.79
N THR A 174 -9.00 -16.09 -18.93
CA THR A 174 -7.92 -15.58 -18.08
C THR A 174 -8.43 -14.44 -17.18
N THR A 175 -7.58 -13.98 -16.27
CA THR A 175 -7.84 -12.79 -15.45
C THR A 175 -7.92 -11.54 -16.33
N ASN A 176 -8.79 -10.60 -15.96
CA ASN A 176 -8.73 -9.21 -16.45
C ASN A 176 -7.49 -8.57 -15.78
N VAL A 177 -6.45 -8.19 -16.53
CA VAL A 177 -5.10 -7.80 -16.02
C VAL A 177 -4.58 -6.44 -16.48
N MET A 178 -3.92 -5.55 -15.71
CA MET A 178 -3.71 -4.13 -16.11
C MET A 178 -3.26 -3.81 -17.51
N THR A 179 -2.20 -4.53 -17.82
CA THR A 179 -1.34 -4.27 -18.94
C THR A 179 -1.13 -5.62 -19.60
N GLU A 180 -1.19 -5.63 -20.93
CA GLU A 180 -0.91 -6.84 -21.70
C GLU A 180 0.45 -7.42 -21.32
N GLY A 181 0.48 -8.73 -21.08
CA GLY A 181 1.71 -9.44 -20.72
C GLY A 181 2.19 -9.22 -19.28
N VAL A 182 1.46 -8.46 -18.48
CA VAL A 182 1.67 -8.32 -17.03
C VAL A 182 0.54 -9.07 -16.32
N ASP A 183 0.79 -10.31 -15.92
CA ASP A 183 -0.20 -11.13 -15.21
C ASP A 183 -0.38 -10.61 -13.78
N GLU A 184 -1.59 -10.79 -13.26
CA GLU A 184 -1.99 -10.39 -11.92
C GLU A 184 -2.55 -11.59 -11.16
N SER A 185 -2.23 -11.65 -9.87
CA SER A 185 -2.80 -12.65 -8.98
C SER A 185 -4.29 -12.42 -8.80
N ASP A 186 -5.04 -13.49 -8.53
CA ASP A 186 -6.46 -13.41 -8.21
C ASP A 186 -6.83 -14.55 -7.25
N VAL A 187 -8.06 -14.54 -6.74
CA VAL A 187 -8.59 -15.58 -5.84
C VAL A 187 -9.12 -16.81 -6.57
N VAL A 188 -9.44 -16.69 -7.86
CA VAL A 188 -9.82 -17.82 -8.73
C VAL A 188 -9.05 -17.74 -10.04
N LYS A 189 -8.38 -18.84 -10.41
CA LYS A 189 -7.67 -18.99 -11.69
C LYS A 189 -7.98 -20.35 -12.31
N THR A 190 -7.75 -20.50 -13.61
CA THR A 190 -7.85 -21.79 -14.31
C THR A 190 -6.73 -21.98 -15.32
N ASP A 191 -6.31 -23.22 -15.54
CA ASP A 191 -5.39 -23.63 -16.62
C ASP A 191 -6.13 -24.31 -17.79
N GLY A 192 -7.47 -24.24 -17.80
CA GLY A 192 -8.35 -24.92 -18.75
C GLY A 192 -8.55 -26.42 -18.47
N LYS A 193 -7.96 -26.97 -17.40
CA LYS A 193 -8.22 -28.34 -16.93
C LYS A 193 -8.66 -28.38 -15.47
N TYR A 194 -8.24 -27.42 -14.68
CA TYR A 194 -8.56 -27.29 -13.27
C TYR A 194 -8.97 -25.85 -12.96
N ILE A 195 -9.85 -25.70 -11.98
CA ILE A 195 -10.14 -24.43 -11.30
C ILE A 195 -9.37 -24.45 -9.99
N TYR A 196 -8.62 -23.39 -9.74
CA TYR A 196 -7.87 -23.14 -8.50
C TYR A 196 -8.53 -21.97 -7.80
N MET A 197 -9.08 -22.21 -6.62
CA MET A 197 -9.86 -21.23 -5.87
C MET A 197 -9.34 -21.11 -4.45
N VAL A 198 -9.11 -19.89 -3.99
CA VAL A 198 -8.84 -19.59 -2.58
C VAL A 198 -10.11 -19.82 -1.77
N GLU A 199 -10.00 -20.62 -0.70
CA GLU A 199 -11.10 -20.94 0.22
C GLU A 199 -10.54 -21.08 1.64
N ASP A 200 -10.96 -20.27 2.60
CA ASP A 200 -10.66 -20.42 4.05
C ASP A 200 -9.21 -20.87 4.42
N GLY A 201 -8.20 -20.22 3.85
CA GLY A 201 -6.78 -20.54 4.13
C GLY A 201 -6.29 -21.85 3.50
N GLN A 202 -6.92 -22.28 2.41
CA GLN A 202 -6.52 -23.39 1.54
C GLN A 202 -6.87 -23.06 0.08
N ILE A 203 -6.47 -23.94 -0.84
CA ILE A 203 -6.81 -23.88 -2.26
C ILE A 203 -7.71 -25.07 -2.59
N SER A 204 -8.92 -24.82 -3.07
CA SER A 204 -9.72 -25.84 -3.75
C SER A 204 -9.23 -25.99 -5.19
N ILE A 205 -8.89 -27.22 -5.57
CA ILE A 205 -8.43 -27.58 -6.92
C ILE A 205 -9.45 -28.56 -7.51
N THR A 206 -10.25 -28.08 -8.46
CA THR A 206 -11.36 -28.86 -9.04
C THR A 206 -11.10 -29.21 -10.50
N ASP A 207 -11.14 -30.51 -10.85
CA ASP A 207 -11.00 -30.98 -12.24
C ASP A 207 -12.21 -30.57 -13.09
N ILE A 208 -11.96 -29.85 -14.18
CA ILE A 208 -12.94 -29.45 -15.20
C ILE A 208 -12.57 -29.94 -16.61
N SER A 209 -11.60 -30.87 -16.72
CA SER A 209 -11.13 -31.40 -18.01
C SER A 209 -12.24 -32.04 -18.86
N LYS A 210 -13.31 -32.52 -18.21
CA LYS A 210 -14.51 -33.11 -18.83
C LYS A 210 -15.68 -32.13 -18.98
N GLY A 211 -15.46 -30.83 -18.72
CA GLY A 211 -16.47 -29.77 -18.79
C GLY A 211 -17.35 -29.66 -17.53
N LYS A 212 -17.66 -30.75 -16.83
CA LYS A 212 -18.35 -30.67 -15.53
C LYS A 212 -17.35 -30.65 -14.37
N PRO A 213 -17.61 -29.93 -13.26
CA PRO A 213 -16.83 -30.04 -12.04
C PRO A 213 -16.75 -31.50 -11.58
N GLY A 214 -15.52 -31.99 -11.46
CA GLY A 214 -15.18 -33.38 -11.15
C GLY A 214 -14.72 -33.55 -9.71
N GLU A 215 -13.60 -34.28 -9.53
CA GLU A 215 -12.99 -34.46 -8.22
C GLU A 215 -12.37 -33.14 -7.74
N GLU A 216 -12.58 -32.86 -6.45
CA GLU A 216 -12.00 -31.73 -5.74
C GLU A 216 -10.85 -32.21 -4.86
N THR A 217 -9.74 -31.49 -4.91
CA THR A 217 -8.63 -31.62 -3.97
C THR A 217 -8.52 -30.34 -3.16
N LEU A 218 -8.64 -30.45 -1.85
CA LEU A 218 -8.33 -29.36 -0.93
C LEU A 218 -6.84 -29.39 -0.59
N PHE A 219 -6.13 -28.38 -1.04
CA PHE A 219 -4.70 -28.23 -0.84
C PHE A 219 -4.43 -27.10 0.16
N ARG A 220 -3.87 -27.44 1.32
CA ARG A 220 -3.40 -26.44 2.28
C ARG A 220 -1.90 -26.21 2.07
N PRO A 221 -1.45 -24.96 1.87
CA PRO A 221 -0.02 -24.66 1.82
C PRO A 221 0.65 -25.04 3.14
N ASP A 222 1.97 -25.28 3.10
CA ASP A 222 2.78 -25.54 4.30
C ASP A 222 3.02 -24.25 5.10
N PHE A 223 1.93 -23.77 5.71
CA PHE A 223 1.88 -22.57 6.54
C PHE A 223 2.73 -22.71 7.79
N GLU A 224 3.39 -21.61 8.15
CA GLU A 224 4.26 -21.58 9.31
C GLU A 224 3.43 -21.48 10.59
N VAL A 225 2.26 -20.80 10.54
CA VAL A 225 1.28 -20.76 11.64
C VAL A 225 -0.15 -21.02 11.15
N PRO A 226 -1.06 -21.52 12.01
CA PRO A 226 -2.44 -21.80 11.60
C PRO A 226 -3.24 -20.57 11.14
N SER A 227 -2.82 -19.37 11.56
CA SER A 227 -3.43 -18.07 11.25
C SER A 227 -2.96 -17.46 9.94
N ASP A 228 -2.05 -18.10 9.20
CA ASP A 228 -1.67 -17.65 7.86
C ASP A 228 -2.89 -17.69 6.93
N THR A 229 -3.06 -16.63 6.14
CA THR A 229 -4.16 -16.49 5.16
C THR A 229 -3.60 -16.55 3.76
N VAL A 230 -4.32 -17.21 2.84
CA VAL A 230 -4.05 -17.04 1.41
C VAL A 230 -4.74 -15.76 0.96
N GLU A 231 -4.00 -14.90 0.27
CA GLU A 231 -4.54 -13.67 -0.30
C GLU A 231 -4.96 -13.90 -1.75
N GLU A 232 -4.01 -14.29 -2.60
CA GLU A 232 -4.24 -14.49 -4.03
C GLU A 232 -3.26 -15.54 -4.59
N LEU A 233 -3.45 -15.95 -5.85
CA LEU A 233 -2.59 -16.93 -6.51
C LEU A 233 -2.36 -16.64 -8.00
N TYR A 234 -1.28 -17.22 -8.53
CA TYR A 234 -1.01 -17.34 -9.97
C TYR A 234 -1.04 -18.80 -10.40
N ILE A 235 -1.52 -19.04 -11.63
CA ILE A 235 -1.44 -20.32 -12.32
C ILE A 235 -0.84 -20.09 -13.70
N SER A 236 0.33 -20.66 -13.95
CA SER A 236 0.99 -20.56 -15.25
C SER A 236 2.06 -21.65 -15.40
N ASP A 237 2.24 -22.18 -16.61
CA ASP A 237 3.37 -23.08 -16.95
C ASP A 237 3.52 -24.31 -16.04
N GLY A 238 2.39 -24.87 -15.58
CA GLY A 238 2.39 -26.02 -14.66
C GLY A 238 2.89 -25.67 -13.26
N LYS A 239 2.84 -24.39 -12.88
CA LYS A 239 3.19 -23.86 -11.56
C LYS A 239 2.00 -23.16 -10.92
N MET A 240 1.94 -23.25 -9.60
CA MET A 240 1.05 -22.48 -8.75
C MET A 240 1.90 -21.64 -7.80
N LEU A 241 1.73 -20.32 -7.84
CA LEU A 241 2.31 -19.41 -6.86
C LEU A 241 1.21 -18.93 -5.93
N ILE A 242 1.33 -19.21 -4.64
CA ILE A 242 0.37 -18.77 -3.61
C ILE A 242 0.98 -17.62 -2.85
N ILE A 243 0.25 -16.51 -2.72
CA ILE A 243 0.63 -15.37 -1.90
C ILE A 243 -0.16 -15.41 -0.61
N SER A 244 0.52 -15.23 0.52
CA SER A 244 -0.05 -15.36 1.83
C SER A 244 0.44 -14.25 2.76
N ASN A 245 -0.46 -13.76 3.61
CA ASN A 245 -0.08 -12.98 4.78
C ASN A 245 0.23 -13.93 5.94
N HIS A 246 1.40 -13.76 6.52
CA HIS A 246 1.85 -14.46 7.71
C HIS A 246 1.43 -13.70 8.95
N ALA A 247 0.65 -14.35 9.81
CA ALA A 247 0.10 -13.75 11.02
C ALA A 247 0.91 -14.14 12.28
N GLY A 248 2.25 -14.13 12.16
CA GLY A 248 3.19 -14.45 13.23
C GLY A 248 3.53 -13.27 14.14
N ASP A 249 4.72 -13.32 14.77
CA ASP A 249 5.23 -12.23 15.63
C ASP A 249 5.53 -10.93 14.85
N LYS A 250 5.69 -11.05 13.52
CA LYS A 250 5.88 -9.95 12.59
C LYS A 250 5.00 -10.14 11.36
N ASP A 251 4.54 -9.03 10.81
CA ASP A 251 3.77 -9.00 9.57
C ASP A 251 4.70 -9.32 8.40
N GLU A 252 4.40 -10.41 7.67
CA GLU A 252 5.18 -10.82 6.50
C GLU A 252 4.26 -11.27 5.37
N THR A 253 4.73 -11.05 4.14
CA THR A 253 4.18 -11.67 2.94
C THR A 253 5.04 -12.88 2.58
N ILE A 254 4.43 -14.05 2.44
CA ILE A 254 5.10 -15.29 2.02
C ILE A 254 4.51 -15.76 0.70
N CYS A 255 5.37 -15.96 -0.29
CA CYS A 255 5.01 -16.53 -1.58
C CYS A 255 5.51 -17.98 -1.67
N TYR A 256 4.60 -18.92 -1.89
CA TYR A 256 4.90 -20.34 -2.01
C TYR A 256 4.78 -20.78 -3.45
N SER A 257 5.88 -21.26 -4.05
CA SER A 257 5.87 -21.77 -5.42
C SER A 257 5.75 -23.29 -5.40
N TYR A 258 4.78 -23.82 -6.14
CA TYR A 258 4.52 -25.24 -6.27
C TYR A 258 4.60 -25.68 -7.72
N ASP A 259 5.15 -26.86 -7.95
CA ASP A 259 4.95 -27.63 -9.18
C ASP A 259 3.58 -28.32 -9.10
N ILE A 260 2.77 -28.13 -10.14
CA ILE A 260 1.43 -28.70 -10.26
C ILE A 260 1.32 -29.60 -11.51
N ALA A 261 2.40 -30.30 -11.88
CA ALA A 261 2.33 -31.35 -12.92
C ALA A 261 1.30 -32.44 -12.57
N ASP A 262 1.11 -32.70 -11.27
CA ASP A 262 -0.06 -33.38 -10.69
C ASP A 262 -0.80 -32.41 -9.75
N PRO A 263 -1.87 -31.73 -10.21
CA PRO A 263 -2.61 -30.77 -9.39
C PRO A 263 -3.25 -31.37 -8.14
N THR A 264 -3.41 -32.69 -8.06
CA THR A 264 -3.92 -33.36 -6.85
C THR A 264 -2.83 -33.52 -5.77
N LYS A 265 -1.56 -33.30 -6.13
CA LYS A 265 -0.39 -33.39 -5.24
C LYS A 265 0.63 -32.30 -5.57
N PRO A 266 0.32 -31.01 -5.33
CA PRO A 266 1.28 -29.93 -5.54
C PRO A 266 2.58 -30.18 -4.77
N VAL A 267 3.73 -29.96 -5.41
CA VAL A 267 5.06 -30.18 -4.83
C VAL A 267 5.75 -28.85 -4.61
N LEU A 268 6.10 -28.53 -3.36
CA LEU A 268 6.77 -27.27 -3.02
C LEU A 268 8.13 -27.17 -3.73
N ILE A 269 8.33 -26.08 -4.48
CA ILE A 269 9.60 -25.70 -5.09
C ILE A 269 10.41 -24.88 -4.09
N GLY A 270 9.77 -23.90 -3.46
CA GLY A 270 10.40 -23.04 -2.47
C GLY A 270 9.47 -21.94 -1.98
N LYS A 271 10.01 -21.07 -1.13
CA LYS A 271 9.29 -19.93 -0.55
C LYS A 271 10.11 -18.66 -0.78
N ALA A 272 9.46 -17.58 -1.18
CA ALA A 272 9.96 -16.22 -1.03
C ALA A 272 9.26 -15.60 0.17
N ARG A 273 9.95 -14.80 0.97
CA ARG A 273 9.32 -14.04 2.07
C ARG A 273 9.82 -12.61 2.09
N GLN A 274 8.96 -11.67 2.44
CA GLN A 274 9.32 -10.28 2.67
C GLN A 274 8.52 -9.70 3.83
N ASP A 275 9.14 -8.79 4.59
CA ASP A 275 8.45 -8.10 5.67
C ASP A 275 7.35 -7.17 5.13
N GLY A 276 6.27 -7.01 5.90
CA GLY A 276 5.11 -6.19 5.56
C GLY A 276 3.89 -6.99 5.10
N PHE A 277 2.73 -6.33 5.11
CA PHE A 277 1.46 -6.87 4.64
C PHE A 277 1.38 -6.84 3.12
N TYR A 278 0.82 -7.89 2.52
CA TYR A 278 0.63 -7.94 1.08
C TYR A 278 -0.25 -6.76 0.61
N ASN A 279 0.26 -6.02 -0.38
CA ASN A 279 -0.49 -4.97 -1.07
C ASN A 279 -0.93 -5.48 -2.44
N THR A 280 0.04 -5.84 -3.30
CA THR A 280 -0.25 -6.35 -4.64
C THR A 280 0.96 -7.07 -5.23
N SER A 281 0.80 -7.72 -6.39
CA SER A 281 1.90 -8.36 -7.11
C SER A 281 1.70 -8.35 -8.61
N ARG A 282 2.79 -8.47 -9.37
CA ARG A 282 2.74 -8.66 -10.83
C ARG A 282 3.68 -9.77 -11.26
N LYS A 283 3.30 -10.52 -12.28
CA LYS A 283 4.13 -11.55 -12.89
C LYS A 283 4.36 -11.26 -14.37
N ILE A 284 5.63 -11.15 -14.77
CA ILE A 284 6.05 -10.93 -16.16
C ILE A 284 6.98 -12.07 -16.55
N GLY A 285 6.55 -12.92 -17.48
CA GLY A 285 7.25 -14.18 -17.75
C GLY A 285 7.35 -15.03 -16.48
N ASN A 286 8.56 -15.44 -16.11
CA ASN A 286 8.81 -16.21 -14.89
C ASN A 286 9.15 -15.36 -13.65
N THR A 287 9.23 -14.04 -13.82
CA THR A 287 9.61 -13.11 -12.76
C THR A 287 8.36 -12.57 -12.08
N VAL A 288 8.35 -12.65 -10.75
CA VAL A 288 7.31 -12.09 -9.89
C VAL A 288 7.87 -10.87 -9.21
N TYR A 289 7.05 -9.83 -9.11
CA TYR A 289 7.28 -8.66 -8.29
C TYR A 289 6.21 -8.59 -7.21
N VAL A 290 6.63 -8.47 -5.96
CA VAL A 290 5.73 -8.44 -4.81
C VAL A 290 5.89 -7.14 -4.08
N PHE A 291 4.76 -6.49 -3.78
CA PHE A 291 4.67 -5.23 -3.08
C PHE A 291 4.03 -5.49 -1.72
N SER A 292 4.75 -5.18 -0.64
CA SER A 292 4.21 -5.24 0.72
C SER A 292 4.39 -3.92 1.45
N ASP A 293 3.39 -3.56 2.23
CA ASP A 293 3.41 -2.35 3.05
C ASP A 293 3.93 -2.67 4.44
N THR A 294 4.91 -1.88 4.89
CA THR A 294 5.62 -2.10 6.14
C THR A 294 5.75 -0.82 6.95
N TYR A 295 5.95 -1.00 8.26
CA TYR A 295 6.22 0.07 9.21
C TYR A 295 7.61 -0.14 9.82
N ILE A 296 8.53 0.77 9.52
CA ILE A 296 9.91 0.75 10.02
C ILE A 296 9.91 1.26 11.47
N LYS A 297 9.77 0.34 12.42
CA LYS A 297 9.72 0.63 13.86
C LYS A 297 11.05 0.27 14.52
N THR A 298 11.72 1.25 15.11
CA THR A 298 13.02 1.11 15.80
C THR A 298 12.97 0.35 17.14
N SER A 299 11.82 -0.25 17.46
CA SER A 299 11.56 -1.02 18.70
C SER A 299 11.93 -0.28 20.01
N ASP A 300 11.89 1.05 20.01
CA ASP A 300 12.38 1.93 21.09
C ASP A 300 13.84 1.72 21.51
N MET A 301 14.64 1.01 20.69
CA MET A 301 16.08 0.87 20.90
C MET A 301 16.78 2.24 20.78
N ASN A 302 17.83 2.45 21.56
CA ASN A 302 18.74 3.57 21.34
C ASN A 302 19.50 3.36 20.01
N LYS A 303 19.81 4.45 19.28
CA LYS A 303 20.53 4.41 18.00
C LYS A 303 21.79 3.53 18.01
N ASN A 304 22.64 3.64 19.03
CA ASN A 304 23.88 2.87 19.12
C ASN A 304 23.64 1.36 19.29
N VAL A 305 22.47 0.98 19.83
CA VAL A 305 22.05 -0.42 19.96
C VAL A 305 21.40 -0.88 18.65
N ALA A 306 20.48 -0.08 18.09
CA ALA A 306 19.76 -0.38 16.85
C ALA A 306 20.70 -0.59 15.64
N LEU A 307 21.83 0.12 15.61
CA LEU A 307 22.82 0.04 14.52
C LEU A 307 23.84 -1.09 14.68
N GLN A 308 23.73 -1.93 15.71
CA GLN A 308 24.52 -3.16 15.80
C GLN A 308 23.99 -4.19 14.79
N GLU A 309 24.89 -4.93 14.14
CA GLU A 309 24.57 -5.89 13.07
C GLU A 309 23.45 -6.87 13.49
N ASP A 310 23.58 -7.48 14.67
CA ASP A 310 22.59 -8.40 15.25
C ASP A 310 21.22 -7.76 15.60
N ASN A 311 21.12 -6.44 15.53
CA ASN A 311 19.89 -5.70 15.82
C ASN A 311 19.23 -5.11 14.56
N LEU A 312 19.91 -5.08 13.41
CA LEU A 312 19.33 -4.54 12.18
C LEU A 312 18.09 -5.32 11.74
N GLU A 313 18.13 -6.66 11.85
CA GLU A 313 17.01 -7.55 11.53
C GLU A 313 15.74 -7.32 12.36
N LYS A 314 15.83 -6.57 13.46
CA LYS A 314 14.70 -6.28 14.36
C LYS A 314 13.86 -5.09 13.93
N TRP A 315 14.38 -4.23 13.06
CA TRP A 315 13.71 -2.99 12.69
C TRP A 315 13.86 -2.60 11.22
N VAL A 316 14.88 -3.12 10.52
CA VAL A 316 15.06 -2.92 9.08
C VAL A 316 14.35 -4.04 8.32
N PRO A 317 13.46 -3.73 7.36
CA PRO A 317 12.78 -4.73 6.56
C PRO A 317 13.72 -5.75 5.89
N GLN A 318 13.25 -6.99 5.81
CA GLN A 318 13.96 -8.13 5.26
C GLN A 318 13.25 -8.71 4.04
N VAL A 319 14.06 -9.25 3.12
CA VAL A 319 13.60 -10.12 2.04
C VAL A 319 14.43 -11.41 2.10
N ASN A 320 13.75 -12.56 2.11
CA ASN A 320 14.36 -13.89 2.24
C ASN A 320 15.36 -13.99 3.41
N GLY A 321 14.98 -13.43 4.56
CA GLY A 321 15.78 -13.45 5.79
C GLY A 321 17.05 -12.59 5.73
N LYS A 322 17.13 -11.67 4.75
CA LYS A 322 18.25 -10.73 4.62
C LYS A 322 17.73 -9.32 4.72
N VAL A 323 18.33 -8.55 5.64
CA VAL A 323 18.12 -7.11 5.78
C VAL A 323 18.37 -6.41 4.45
N ILE A 324 17.40 -5.62 3.97
CA ILE A 324 17.55 -4.81 2.76
C ILE A 324 18.71 -3.82 2.98
N SER A 325 19.56 -3.65 1.97
CA SER A 325 20.67 -2.72 2.10
C SER A 325 20.20 -1.28 2.25
N TYR A 326 20.87 -0.49 3.09
CA TYR A 326 20.51 0.91 3.35
C TYR A 326 20.40 1.73 2.05
N ASP A 327 21.24 1.46 1.05
CA ASP A 327 21.27 2.19 -0.22
C ASP A 327 20.11 1.83 -1.15
N CYS A 328 19.30 0.83 -0.79
CA CYS A 328 18.06 0.43 -1.44
C CYS A 328 16.81 0.98 -0.72
N PHE A 329 16.99 1.82 0.30
CA PHE A 329 15.93 2.61 0.93
C PHE A 329 15.86 4.00 0.31
N TYR A 330 14.70 4.35 -0.24
CA TYR A 330 14.41 5.67 -0.80
C TYR A 330 13.59 6.47 0.20
N ILE A 331 14.25 7.40 0.86
CA ILE A 331 13.75 8.10 2.04
C ILE A 331 13.08 9.41 1.61
N GLY A 332 11.79 9.55 1.93
CA GLY A 332 11.02 10.79 1.79
C GLY A 332 11.07 11.63 3.06
N GLU A 333 10.36 12.76 3.07
CA GLU A 333 10.22 13.56 4.29
C GLU A 333 9.23 12.90 5.28
N ASP A 334 9.69 12.73 6.53
CA ASP A 334 8.85 12.53 7.72
C ASP A 334 7.84 11.38 7.70
N THR A 335 8.25 10.18 7.24
CA THR A 335 7.45 8.94 7.39
C THR A 335 8.23 7.78 8.04
N TYR A 336 7.50 6.83 8.62
CA TYR A 336 8.01 5.51 9.02
C TYR A 336 7.32 4.36 8.29
N SER A 337 6.37 4.63 7.39
CA SER A 337 5.77 3.60 6.52
C SER A 337 6.44 3.61 5.15
N GLY A 338 6.47 2.44 4.52
CA GLY A 338 6.99 2.30 3.18
C GLY A 338 6.52 1.02 2.50
N THR A 339 6.74 0.96 1.19
CA THR A 339 6.46 -0.20 0.36
C THR A 339 7.76 -0.93 0.05
N VAL A 340 7.85 -2.19 0.48
CA VAL A 340 8.90 -3.13 0.10
C VAL A 340 8.52 -3.74 -1.25
N ILE A 341 9.44 -3.66 -2.19
CA ILE A 341 9.32 -4.25 -3.52
C ILE A 341 10.42 -5.29 -3.63
N SER A 342 10.07 -6.54 -3.88
CA SER A 342 11.05 -7.57 -4.23
C SER A 342 10.70 -8.24 -5.54
N SER A 343 11.73 -8.79 -6.19
CA SER A 343 11.58 -9.62 -7.37
C SER A 343 12.27 -10.98 -7.20
N PHE A 344 11.66 -12.02 -7.75
CA PHE A 344 12.21 -13.37 -7.76
C PHE A 344 11.66 -14.18 -8.94
N ASP A 345 12.32 -15.31 -9.23
CA ASP A 345 11.90 -16.27 -10.24
C ASP A 345 11.01 -17.34 -9.59
N VAL A 346 9.87 -17.71 -10.22
CA VAL A 346 8.91 -18.69 -9.67
C VAL A 346 9.54 -20.07 -9.43
N ASP A 347 10.56 -20.46 -10.20
CA ASP A 347 11.28 -21.73 -10.02
C ASP A 347 12.36 -21.64 -8.93
N LYS A 348 12.72 -20.43 -8.49
CA LYS A 348 13.75 -20.16 -7.47
C LYS A 348 13.30 -19.04 -6.52
N PRO A 349 12.16 -19.19 -5.82
CA PRO A 349 11.60 -18.11 -5.00
C PRO A 349 12.49 -17.74 -3.79
N ASP A 350 13.37 -18.65 -3.36
CA ASP A 350 14.36 -18.42 -2.30
C ASP A 350 15.58 -17.60 -2.78
N LYS A 351 15.59 -17.18 -4.04
CA LYS A 351 16.64 -16.37 -4.67
C LYS A 351 16.06 -15.04 -5.13
N THR A 352 16.10 -14.07 -4.23
CA THR A 352 15.79 -12.66 -4.54
C THR A 352 16.69 -12.17 -5.67
N ILE A 353 16.08 -11.63 -6.71
CA ILE A 353 16.77 -10.96 -7.82
C ILE A 353 17.09 -9.52 -7.41
N ASP A 354 16.09 -8.78 -6.94
CA ASP A 354 16.25 -7.41 -6.43
C ASP A 354 15.27 -7.12 -5.29
N ALA A 355 15.59 -6.15 -4.44
CA ALA A 355 14.77 -5.67 -3.35
C ALA A 355 15.00 -4.17 -3.09
N LYS A 356 13.91 -3.42 -2.93
CA LYS A 356 13.91 -1.98 -2.65
C LYS A 356 12.85 -1.67 -1.59
N CYS A 357 13.05 -0.59 -0.83
CA CYS A 357 12.03 -0.07 0.07
C CYS A 357 11.86 1.42 -0.18
N ILE A 358 10.64 1.84 -0.54
CA ILE A 358 10.32 3.26 -0.74
C ILE A 358 9.53 3.75 0.45
N MET A 359 10.05 4.74 1.16
CA MET A 359 9.37 5.36 2.31
C MET A 359 8.37 6.41 1.82
N ASN A 360 7.20 5.96 1.35
CA ASN A 360 6.23 6.75 0.59
C ASN A 360 4.78 6.70 1.13
N ASN A 361 4.56 6.33 2.40
CA ASN A 361 3.22 6.20 2.98
C ASN A 361 2.31 5.14 2.33
N SER A 362 2.85 4.12 1.65
CA SER A 362 2.07 2.98 1.12
C SER A 362 1.03 3.38 0.07
N GLY A 363 1.50 3.48 -1.17
CA GLY A 363 0.71 3.92 -2.31
C GLY A 363 0.16 2.79 -3.18
N GLU A 364 -0.59 3.22 -4.18
CA GLU A 364 -1.07 2.40 -5.29
C GLU A 364 0.03 2.08 -6.29
N VAL A 365 -0.16 1.01 -7.06
CA VAL A 365 0.84 0.50 -8.01
C VAL A 365 0.22 0.31 -9.39
N TYR A 366 0.79 0.98 -10.40
CA TYR A 366 0.58 0.67 -11.81
C TYR A 366 1.85 0.05 -12.41
N VAL A 367 1.73 -1.03 -13.17
CA VAL A 367 2.88 -1.72 -13.79
C VAL A 367 2.64 -1.88 -15.28
N SER A 368 3.55 -1.31 -16.06
CA SER A 368 3.65 -1.52 -17.50
C SER A 368 4.58 -2.70 -17.80
N SER A 369 4.82 -2.99 -19.08
CA SER A 369 5.77 -4.03 -19.52
C SER A 369 7.23 -3.73 -19.17
N ASN A 370 7.58 -2.48 -18.83
CA ASN A 370 8.97 -2.06 -18.62
C ASN A 370 9.19 -1.18 -17.37
N ALA A 371 8.11 -0.70 -16.73
CA ALA A 371 8.19 0.19 -15.60
C ALA A 371 7.05 -0.02 -14.59
N MET A 372 7.33 0.37 -13.36
CA MET A 372 6.41 0.39 -12.23
C MET A 372 6.26 1.84 -11.79
N TYR A 373 5.04 2.20 -11.44
CA TYR A 373 4.64 3.52 -11.01
C TYR A 373 3.96 3.38 -9.66
N LEU A 374 4.66 3.82 -8.62
CA LEU A 374 4.09 3.88 -7.27
C LEU A 374 3.56 5.28 -7.04
N TYR A 375 2.28 5.39 -6.71
CA TYR A 375 1.62 6.67 -6.57
C TYR A 375 0.73 6.76 -5.34
N HIS A 376 0.66 7.94 -4.74
CA HIS A 376 -0.21 8.19 -3.60
C HIS A 376 -0.69 9.64 -3.59
N SER A 377 -1.85 9.85 -2.99
CA SER A 377 -2.42 11.17 -2.79
C SER A 377 -1.79 11.84 -1.58
N ASP A 378 -1.23 13.03 -1.77
CA ASP A 378 -0.78 13.93 -0.72
C ASP A 378 -1.90 14.92 -0.41
N TRP A 379 -2.55 14.72 0.74
CA TRP A 379 -3.67 15.52 1.25
C TRP A 379 -3.21 16.67 2.17
N SER A 380 -2.04 17.27 1.94
CA SER A 380 -1.61 18.44 2.70
C SER A 380 -2.63 19.59 2.61
N ALA A 381 -2.81 20.36 3.68
CA ALA A 381 -3.88 21.37 3.86
C ALA A 381 -3.97 22.50 2.82
N SER A 382 -3.14 22.50 1.78
CA SER A 382 -3.12 23.51 0.72
C SER A 382 -3.06 22.96 -0.71
N ARG A 383 -2.92 21.64 -0.91
CA ARG A 383 -2.82 21.00 -2.24
C ARG A 383 -3.28 19.54 -2.18
N GLU A 384 -4.08 19.13 -3.15
CA GLU A 384 -4.34 17.72 -3.47
C GLU A 384 -3.42 17.36 -4.63
N LEU A 385 -2.40 16.54 -4.39
CA LEU A 385 -1.45 16.13 -5.42
C LEU A 385 -1.34 14.62 -5.44
N THR A 386 -1.16 14.04 -6.62
CA THR A 386 -0.68 12.66 -6.76
C THR A 386 0.81 12.70 -6.96
N LYS A 387 1.55 12.18 -5.98
CA LYS A 387 2.99 11.93 -6.11
C LYS A 387 3.20 10.61 -6.83
N ILE A 388 4.06 10.59 -7.85
CA ILE A 388 4.31 9.40 -8.69
C ILE A 388 5.81 9.14 -8.73
N SER A 389 6.21 7.90 -8.45
CA SER A 389 7.59 7.43 -8.54
C SER A 389 7.73 6.38 -9.63
N LYS A 390 8.62 6.60 -10.61
CA LYS A 390 8.90 5.62 -11.66
C LYS A 390 10.07 4.72 -11.30
N ILE A 391 9.90 3.42 -11.46
CA ILE A 391 10.95 2.41 -11.35
C ILE A 391 10.92 1.57 -12.61
N SER A 392 11.97 1.68 -13.44
CA SER A 392 12.12 0.77 -14.59
C SER A 392 12.68 -0.57 -14.14
N PHE A 393 12.49 -1.63 -14.92
CA PHE A 393 13.07 -2.93 -14.62
C PHE A 393 13.49 -3.69 -15.88
N GLU A 394 14.44 -4.60 -15.70
CA GLU A 394 14.94 -5.51 -16.74
C GLU A 394 15.37 -6.81 -16.07
N ASP A 395 14.81 -7.95 -16.51
CA ASP A 395 15.08 -9.28 -15.96
C ASP A 395 14.98 -9.35 -14.41
N GLY A 396 13.95 -8.71 -13.85
CA GLY A 396 13.74 -8.62 -12.39
C GLY A 396 14.58 -7.57 -11.68
N VAL A 397 15.62 -7.00 -12.30
CA VAL A 397 16.46 -5.96 -11.70
C VAL A 397 15.79 -4.59 -11.86
N MET A 398 15.50 -3.94 -10.74
CA MET A 398 14.84 -2.65 -10.67
C MET A 398 15.86 -1.51 -10.69
N LYS A 399 15.64 -0.53 -11.57
CA LYS A 399 16.44 0.69 -11.72
C LYS A 399 15.59 1.89 -11.33
N THR A 400 16.10 2.69 -10.41
CA THR A 400 15.45 3.93 -9.97
C THR A 400 15.27 4.89 -11.14
N GLY A 401 14.09 5.49 -11.22
CA GLY A 401 13.81 6.59 -12.14
C GLY A 401 13.63 7.91 -11.41
N GLU A 402 12.74 8.73 -11.98
CA GLU A 402 12.39 10.06 -11.48
C GLU A 402 11.04 10.03 -10.74
N THR A 403 10.77 11.09 -10.00
CA THR A 403 9.47 11.36 -9.39
C THR A 403 8.82 12.56 -10.05
N THR A 404 7.51 12.66 -9.93
CA THR A 404 6.77 13.87 -10.27
C THR A 404 5.55 14.02 -9.38
N SER A 405 4.86 15.14 -9.51
CA SER A 405 3.57 15.37 -8.88
C SER A 405 2.61 15.97 -9.89
N VAL A 406 1.43 15.39 -9.99
CA VAL A 406 0.31 15.96 -10.77
C VAL A 406 -0.76 16.49 -9.83
N ASN A 407 -1.49 17.52 -10.25
CA ASN A 407 -2.54 18.11 -9.43
C ASN A 407 -3.79 17.23 -9.43
N GLY A 408 -4.33 16.94 -8.24
CA GLY A 408 -5.46 16.05 -8.03
C GLY A 408 -5.09 14.63 -7.61
N TYR A 409 -6.09 13.76 -7.52
CA TYR A 409 -6.01 12.35 -7.13
C TYR A 409 -6.69 11.46 -8.17
N LEU A 410 -6.30 10.18 -8.22
CA LEU A 410 -6.86 9.19 -9.14
C LEU A 410 -7.95 8.40 -8.41
N ASN A 411 -9.18 8.47 -8.93
CA ASN A 411 -10.29 7.64 -8.44
C ASN A 411 -10.30 6.24 -9.05
N ASP A 412 -9.79 6.13 -10.27
CA ASP A 412 -9.85 4.91 -11.06
C ASP A 412 -8.45 4.41 -11.42
N LYS A 413 -8.30 3.10 -11.54
CA LYS A 413 -7.01 2.46 -11.82
C LYS A 413 -6.63 2.49 -13.28
N PHE A 414 -7.64 2.56 -14.14
CA PHE A 414 -7.47 2.83 -15.55
C PHE A 414 -7.23 4.31 -15.84
N ALA A 415 -7.17 5.18 -14.83
CA ALA A 415 -6.83 6.61 -14.97
C ALA A 415 -5.32 6.87 -15.09
N ILE A 416 -4.49 5.82 -15.11
CA ILE A 416 -3.05 5.87 -15.36
C ILE A 416 -2.65 4.84 -16.41
N ASN A 417 -1.81 5.22 -17.37
CA ASN A 417 -1.37 4.30 -18.43
C ASN A 417 -0.01 4.71 -19.01
N GLU A 418 0.88 3.74 -19.28
CA GLU A 418 2.11 3.97 -20.04
C GLU A 418 1.97 3.45 -21.47
N GLN A 419 2.15 4.33 -22.46
CA GLN A 419 2.23 3.93 -23.86
C GLN A 419 3.11 4.85 -24.69
N GLY A 420 3.82 4.28 -25.67
CA GLY A 420 4.71 5.04 -26.56
C GLY A 420 5.86 5.75 -25.83
N GLY A 421 6.24 5.31 -24.62
CA GLY A 421 7.27 5.93 -23.78
C GLY A 421 6.79 7.15 -22.98
N TYR A 422 5.48 7.38 -22.90
CA TYR A 422 4.85 8.43 -22.12
C TYR A 422 3.91 7.84 -21.07
N LEU A 423 3.84 8.46 -19.89
CA LEU A 423 2.84 8.16 -18.87
C LEU A 423 1.70 9.17 -18.98
N TYR A 424 0.48 8.67 -19.04
CA TYR A 424 -0.75 9.45 -19.06
C TYR A 424 -1.44 9.31 -17.71
N VAL A 425 -1.90 10.43 -17.15
CA VAL A 425 -2.54 10.47 -15.82
C VAL A 425 -3.78 11.35 -15.87
N LEU A 426 -4.92 10.82 -15.42
CA LEU A 426 -6.24 11.47 -15.43
C LEU A 426 -6.74 11.74 -13.99
N PRO A 427 -6.22 12.76 -13.29
CA PRO A 427 -6.65 13.06 -11.93
C PRO A 427 -7.89 13.99 -11.86
N THR A 428 -8.56 13.97 -10.71
CA THR A 428 -9.56 14.96 -10.28
C THR A 428 -8.97 15.81 -9.15
N SER A 429 -9.18 17.13 -9.17
CA SER A 429 -8.77 18.05 -8.09
C SER A 429 -9.98 18.77 -7.49
N ASN A 430 -10.14 18.71 -6.16
CA ASN A 430 -11.18 19.40 -5.40
C ASN A 430 -10.68 20.70 -4.74
N THR A 431 -9.44 21.12 -4.99
CA THR A 431 -8.82 22.30 -4.34
C THR A 431 -9.52 23.64 -4.64
N GLY A 432 -10.34 23.69 -5.70
CA GLY A 432 -11.11 24.87 -6.11
C GLY A 432 -12.50 24.97 -5.47
N SER A 433 -13.32 25.90 -5.96
CA SER A 433 -14.72 26.00 -5.55
C SER A 433 -15.58 24.83 -6.04
N GLN A 434 -15.11 24.11 -7.06
CA GLN A 434 -15.73 22.97 -7.71
C GLN A 434 -14.61 22.01 -8.15
N PRO A 435 -14.87 20.69 -8.21
CA PRO A 435 -13.91 19.73 -8.74
C PRO A 435 -13.57 20.04 -10.20
N VAL A 436 -12.35 19.71 -10.61
CA VAL A 436 -11.86 19.85 -11.99
C VAL A 436 -11.03 18.64 -12.36
N ASN A 437 -11.17 18.18 -13.60
CA ASN A 437 -10.41 17.06 -14.13
C ASN A 437 -9.32 17.56 -15.08
N SER A 438 -8.25 16.79 -15.21
CA SER A 438 -7.18 17.07 -16.15
C SER A 438 -6.63 15.77 -16.74
N LEU A 439 -5.92 15.90 -17.87
CA LEU A 439 -5.10 14.85 -18.46
C LEU A 439 -3.67 15.36 -18.51
N HIS A 440 -2.77 14.72 -17.78
CA HIS A 440 -1.34 15.01 -17.77
C HIS A 440 -0.58 13.97 -18.60
N VAL A 441 0.38 14.41 -19.40
CA VAL A 441 1.26 13.56 -20.20
C VAL A 441 2.70 13.82 -19.79
N LEU A 442 3.36 12.77 -19.31
CA LEU A 442 4.71 12.81 -18.76
C LEU A 442 5.65 12.01 -19.66
N ASP A 443 6.84 12.54 -19.92
CA ASP A 443 7.88 11.82 -20.67
C ASP A 443 8.59 10.75 -19.83
N LYS A 444 9.56 10.06 -20.44
CA LYS A 444 10.36 9.02 -19.78
C LYS A 444 11.12 9.50 -18.54
N ASP A 445 11.40 10.80 -18.46
CA ASP A 445 12.13 11.46 -17.37
C ASP A 445 11.13 12.14 -16.39
N MET A 446 9.84 11.80 -16.50
CA MET A 446 8.72 12.28 -15.67
C MET A 446 8.48 13.81 -15.77
N ASN A 447 8.92 14.46 -16.85
CA ASN A 447 8.59 15.85 -17.12
C ASN A 447 7.23 15.96 -17.82
N GLU A 448 6.40 16.92 -17.42
CA GLU A 448 5.15 17.21 -18.12
C GLU A 448 5.43 17.81 -19.50
N VAL A 449 4.97 17.09 -20.54
CA VAL A 449 5.13 17.48 -21.94
C VAL A 449 3.82 17.85 -22.63
N GLY A 450 2.69 17.45 -22.04
CA GLY A 450 1.36 17.76 -22.53
C GLY A 450 0.35 17.78 -21.39
N VAL A 451 -0.66 18.64 -21.53
CA VAL A 451 -1.73 18.75 -20.54
C VAL A 451 -3.04 19.19 -21.19
N ILE A 452 -4.15 18.61 -20.73
CA ILE A 452 -5.49 19.19 -20.89
C ILE A 452 -5.97 19.54 -19.48
N ASN A 453 -6.27 20.81 -19.25
CA ASN A 453 -6.78 21.28 -17.96
C ASN A 453 -8.27 21.61 -18.06
N GLU A 454 -8.92 21.71 -16.90
CA GLU A 454 -10.29 22.24 -16.78
C GLU A 454 -11.33 21.41 -17.54
N ILE A 455 -11.17 20.09 -17.52
CA ILE A 455 -12.13 19.14 -18.09
C ILE A 455 -13.30 18.99 -17.12
N ALA A 456 -14.52 19.10 -17.64
CA ALA A 456 -15.76 18.79 -16.90
C ALA A 456 -15.85 19.44 -15.51
N ARG A 457 -15.71 20.78 -15.44
CA ARG A 457 -15.73 21.50 -14.16
C ARG A 457 -17.02 21.24 -13.39
N GLY A 458 -16.88 20.80 -12.14
CA GLY A 458 -17.98 20.45 -11.26
C GLY A 458 -18.24 18.95 -11.17
N GLU A 459 -17.48 18.13 -11.91
CA GLU A 459 -17.61 16.68 -11.97
C GLU A 459 -16.27 16.01 -11.60
N SER A 460 -16.33 14.75 -11.18
CA SER A 460 -15.16 13.92 -10.86
C SER A 460 -15.05 12.74 -11.82
N ILE A 461 -13.84 12.27 -12.13
CA ILE A 461 -13.64 11.05 -12.93
C ILE A 461 -14.03 9.81 -12.12
N TYR A 462 -14.76 8.88 -12.73
CA TYR A 462 -15.16 7.60 -12.13
C TYR A 462 -14.59 6.40 -12.87
N ALA A 463 -14.46 6.48 -14.19
CA ALA A 463 -13.85 5.42 -14.99
C ALA A 463 -13.06 6.03 -16.15
N ALA A 464 -11.98 5.37 -16.53
CA ALA A 464 -11.16 5.68 -17.69
C ALA A 464 -10.82 4.40 -18.45
N ARG A 465 -10.44 4.56 -19.72
CA ARG A 465 -9.89 3.48 -20.52
C ARG A 465 -9.04 4.06 -21.64
N PHE A 466 -7.75 3.73 -21.61
CA PHE A 466 -6.82 4.05 -22.69
C PHE A 466 -6.88 2.98 -23.77
N VAL A 467 -7.12 3.40 -25.02
CA VAL A 467 -7.21 2.48 -26.18
C VAL A 467 -6.55 3.12 -27.39
N GLY A 468 -5.43 2.56 -27.83
CA GLY A 468 -4.67 3.06 -28.96
C GLY A 468 -4.29 4.53 -28.78
N LYS A 469 -4.85 5.41 -29.62
CA LYS A 469 -4.59 6.86 -29.58
C LYS A 469 -5.66 7.68 -28.87
N TYR A 470 -6.63 7.03 -28.22
CA TYR A 470 -7.70 7.70 -27.50
C TYR A 470 -7.70 7.30 -26.03
N VAL A 471 -8.23 8.19 -25.21
CA VAL A 471 -8.68 7.86 -23.87
C VAL A 471 -10.15 8.21 -23.75
N TYR A 472 -10.92 7.25 -23.26
CA TYR A 472 -12.32 7.35 -22.94
C TYR A 472 -12.43 7.48 -21.43
N PHE A 473 -13.20 8.44 -20.94
CA PHE A 473 -13.38 8.57 -19.50
C PHE A 473 -14.73 9.17 -19.18
N ILE A 474 -15.17 8.88 -17.97
CA ILE A 474 -16.50 9.14 -17.46
C ILE A 474 -16.36 10.09 -16.28
N THR A 475 -17.16 11.16 -16.26
CA THR A 475 -17.21 12.09 -15.12
C THR A 475 -18.62 12.29 -14.60
N TYR A 476 -18.80 12.35 -13.28
CA TYR A 476 -20.14 12.43 -12.68
C TYR A 476 -20.33 13.62 -11.74
N ARG A 477 -21.54 14.19 -11.78
CA ARG A 477 -22.13 15.01 -10.70
C ARG A 477 -23.63 14.75 -10.53
N GLN A 478 -24.37 14.65 -11.64
CA GLN A 478 -25.82 14.39 -11.73
C GLN A 478 -26.21 13.71 -13.07
N THR A 479 -25.47 14.02 -14.13
CA THR A 479 -25.40 13.32 -15.43
C THR A 479 -23.94 12.96 -15.67
N ASP A 480 -23.70 11.97 -16.53
CA ASP A 480 -22.39 11.34 -16.66
C ASP A 480 -21.91 11.37 -18.11
N PRO A 481 -21.27 12.46 -18.55
CA PRO A 481 -20.70 12.49 -19.88
C PRO A 481 -19.58 11.46 -20.06
N LEU A 482 -19.68 10.68 -21.14
CA LEU A 482 -18.54 9.99 -21.72
C LEU A 482 -17.72 11.01 -22.54
N PHE A 483 -16.49 11.25 -22.13
CA PHE A 483 -15.53 12.07 -22.84
C PHE A 483 -14.56 11.22 -23.67
N VAL A 484 -14.11 11.80 -24.78
CA VAL A 484 -13.05 11.23 -25.63
C VAL A 484 -11.94 12.24 -25.81
N ALA A 485 -10.70 11.87 -25.50
CA ALA A 485 -9.52 12.68 -25.80
C ALA A 485 -8.54 11.94 -26.75
N ASP A 486 -8.01 12.68 -27.72
CA ASP A 486 -6.93 12.28 -28.62
C ASP A 486 -5.58 12.49 -27.95
N ILE A 487 -4.82 11.41 -27.84
CA ILE A 487 -3.47 11.36 -27.28
C ILE A 487 -2.43 10.93 -28.33
N SER A 488 -2.78 10.94 -29.62
CA SER A 488 -1.84 10.63 -30.72
C SER A 488 -0.63 11.57 -30.77
N ASN A 489 -0.77 12.80 -30.28
CA ASN A 489 0.34 13.73 -30.07
C ASN A 489 0.53 14.00 -28.56
N PRO A 490 1.51 13.36 -27.92
CA PRO A 490 1.75 13.46 -26.47
C PRO A 490 1.97 14.91 -25.99
N THR A 491 2.51 15.80 -26.83
CA THR A 491 2.78 17.19 -26.43
C THR A 491 1.62 18.14 -26.68
N ALA A 492 0.54 17.65 -27.31
CA ALA A 492 -0.65 18.43 -27.61
C ALA A 492 -1.90 17.53 -27.62
N PRO A 493 -2.22 16.86 -26.50
CA PRO A 493 -3.44 16.07 -26.36
C PRO A 493 -4.67 16.99 -26.49
N LYS A 494 -5.80 16.44 -26.97
CA LYS A 494 -7.01 17.23 -27.26
C LYS A 494 -8.28 16.50 -26.88
N LEU A 495 -9.22 17.21 -26.25
CA LEU A 495 -10.59 16.73 -26.09
C LEU A 495 -11.29 16.77 -27.46
N LEU A 496 -11.94 15.67 -27.85
CA LEU A 496 -12.58 15.51 -29.15
C LEU A 496 -14.10 15.64 -29.08
N GLY A 497 -14.71 14.93 -28.14
CA GLY A 497 -16.16 14.80 -28.04
C GLY A 497 -16.61 14.45 -26.63
N GLU A 498 -17.89 14.70 -26.39
CA GLU A 498 -18.59 14.37 -25.15
C GLU A 498 -19.96 13.79 -25.51
N LEU A 499 -20.45 12.86 -24.70
CA LEU A 499 -21.79 12.30 -24.80
C LEU A 499 -22.39 12.25 -23.40
N GLU A 500 -23.36 13.13 -23.12
CA GLU A 500 -24.14 13.05 -21.89
C GLU A 500 -24.99 11.78 -21.86
N VAL A 501 -24.81 10.93 -20.85
CA VAL A 501 -25.72 9.82 -20.55
C VAL A 501 -26.28 9.90 -19.14
N SER A 502 -27.43 9.26 -18.93
CA SER A 502 -28.04 9.10 -17.60
C SER A 502 -27.44 7.91 -16.85
N GLY A 503 -27.26 8.06 -15.54
CA GLY A 503 -26.49 7.11 -14.73
C GLY A 503 -25.00 7.22 -15.00
N PHE A 504 -24.16 6.44 -14.32
CA PHE A 504 -22.72 6.50 -14.47
C PHE A 504 -22.04 5.13 -14.60
N SER A 505 -20.87 5.10 -15.26
CA SER A 505 -20.06 3.89 -15.42
C SER A 505 -18.89 3.87 -14.44
N GLU A 506 -18.74 2.76 -13.71
CA GLU A 506 -17.61 2.48 -12.81
C GLU A 506 -16.50 1.71 -13.54
N TYR A 507 -16.84 1.09 -14.67
CA TYR A 507 -15.91 0.31 -15.46
C TYR A 507 -16.14 0.54 -16.95
N LEU A 508 -15.05 0.76 -17.68
CA LEU A 508 -15.02 0.85 -19.13
C LEU A 508 -14.16 -0.26 -19.72
N HIS A 509 -14.62 -0.87 -20.80
CA HIS A 509 -13.88 -1.90 -21.53
C HIS A 509 -14.04 -1.71 -23.03
N MET A 510 -12.95 -1.79 -23.80
CA MET A 510 -13.05 -1.75 -25.26
C MET A 510 -13.64 -3.07 -25.76
N TRP A 511 -14.80 -3.02 -26.40
CA TRP A 511 -15.48 -4.21 -26.90
C TRP A 511 -14.94 -4.62 -28.28
N ASP A 512 -14.78 -3.65 -29.19
CA ASP A 512 -14.12 -3.85 -30.48
C ASP A 512 -13.45 -2.53 -30.91
N ASP A 513 -12.96 -2.38 -32.13
CA ASP A 513 -12.30 -1.14 -32.60
C ASP A 513 -13.19 0.12 -32.54
N THR A 514 -14.51 -0.06 -32.41
CA THR A 514 -15.52 0.99 -32.53
C THR A 514 -16.52 1.02 -31.38
N HIS A 515 -16.47 0.09 -30.42
CA HIS A 515 -17.41 0.03 -29.31
C HIS A 515 -16.74 -0.03 -27.95
N VAL A 516 -17.31 0.70 -26.98
CA VAL A 516 -16.91 0.69 -25.58
C VAL A 516 -18.07 0.20 -24.72
N LEU A 517 -17.82 -0.83 -23.93
CA LEU A 517 -18.72 -1.32 -22.88
C LEU A 517 -18.54 -0.47 -21.62
N GLY A 518 -19.63 0.03 -21.06
CA GLY A 518 -19.71 0.60 -19.72
C GLY A 518 -20.52 -0.27 -18.77
N ILE A 519 -20.02 -0.48 -17.56
CA ILE A 519 -20.73 -1.14 -16.45
C ILE A 519 -20.73 -0.17 -15.27
N GLY A 520 -21.90 0.07 -14.69
CA GLY A 520 -22.05 0.92 -13.51
C GLY A 520 -23.49 0.97 -13.06
N TYR A 521 -24.00 2.16 -12.76
CA TYR A 521 -25.35 2.34 -12.21
C TYR A 521 -26.18 3.35 -13.01
N GLY A 522 -27.50 3.22 -12.91
CA GLY A 522 -28.43 4.25 -13.35
C GLY A 522 -28.31 5.54 -12.54
N ASP A 523 -29.14 6.52 -12.88
CA ASP A 523 -29.18 7.79 -12.13
C ASP A 523 -29.63 7.59 -10.67
N SER A 524 -29.51 8.63 -9.85
CA SER A 524 -29.91 8.60 -8.42
C SER A 524 -31.35 8.15 -8.14
N GLN A 525 -32.25 8.16 -9.15
CA GLN A 525 -33.62 7.65 -9.02
C GLN A 525 -33.75 6.17 -9.39
N GLN A 526 -32.72 5.61 -10.03
CA GLN A 526 -32.67 4.26 -10.57
C GLN A 526 -31.38 3.58 -10.11
N SER A 527 -31.30 3.23 -8.81
CA SER A 527 -30.24 2.42 -8.15
C SER A 527 -30.08 0.99 -8.71
N LYS A 528 -30.21 0.86 -10.02
CA LYS A 528 -30.11 -0.33 -10.84
C LYS A 528 -28.71 -0.35 -11.44
N ILE A 529 -28.19 -1.54 -11.65
CA ILE A 529 -26.98 -1.71 -12.44
C ILE A 529 -27.31 -1.37 -13.90
N LYS A 530 -26.43 -0.63 -14.56
CA LYS A 530 -26.56 -0.25 -15.96
C LYS A 530 -25.39 -0.84 -16.76
N LEU A 531 -25.73 -1.62 -17.78
CA LEU A 531 -24.83 -1.92 -18.90
C LEU A 531 -25.11 -0.92 -20.01
N THR A 532 -24.05 -0.36 -20.59
CA THR A 532 -24.15 0.61 -21.68
C THR A 532 -23.16 0.23 -22.77
N MET A 533 -23.59 0.30 -24.03
CA MET A 533 -22.69 0.18 -25.18
C MET A 533 -22.63 1.52 -25.90
N PHE A 534 -21.41 2.01 -26.10
CA PHE A 534 -21.11 3.25 -26.82
C PHE A 534 -20.49 2.93 -28.17
N ASP A 535 -21.00 3.55 -29.24
CA ASP A 535 -20.31 3.59 -30.55
C ASP A 535 -19.39 4.82 -30.57
N VAL A 536 -18.11 4.56 -30.80
CA VAL A 536 -17.01 5.53 -30.82
C VAL A 536 -16.29 5.53 -32.17
N SER A 537 -16.93 5.01 -33.23
CA SER A 537 -16.40 5.01 -34.60
C SER A 537 -16.08 6.42 -35.12
N ASP A 538 -16.90 7.41 -34.73
CA ASP A 538 -16.56 8.84 -34.78
C ASP A 538 -16.25 9.34 -33.35
N PRO A 539 -14.98 9.42 -32.94
CA PRO A 539 -14.61 9.83 -31.58
C PRO A 539 -14.94 11.30 -31.28
N THR A 540 -15.31 12.09 -32.29
CA THR A 540 -15.79 13.47 -32.07
C THR A 540 -17.27 13.53 -31.73
N LYS A 541 -18.01 12.44 -31.95
CA LYS A 541 -19.46 12.32 -31.74
C LYS A 541 -19.81 10.90 -31.26
N PRO A 542 -19.32 10.48 -30.08
CA PRO A 542 -19.72 9.20 -29.50
C PRO A 542 -21.25 9.16 -29.29
N VAL A 543 -21.85 7.97 -29.42
CA VAL A 543 -23.29 7.78 -29.22
C VAL A 543 -23.59 6.55 -28.37
N GLU A 544 -24.61 6.64 -27.50
CA GLU A 544 -25.14 5.48 -26.77
C GLU A 544 -25.99 4.66 -27.75
N VAL A 545 -25.55 3.45 -28.10
CA VAL A 545 -26.27 2.57 -29.04
C VAL A 545 -27.15 1.55 -28.34
N ASN A 546 -26.85 1.22 -27.08
CA ASN A 546 -27.68 0.32 -26.30
C ASN A 546 -27.50 0.48 -24.79
N GLN A 547 -28.53 0.13 -24.02
CA GLN A 547 -28.45 0.05 -22.56
C GLN A 547 -29.32 -1.07 -21.99
N LYS A 548 -28.91 -1.60 -20.85
CA LYS A 548 -29.67 -2.57 -20.06
C LYS A 548 -29.64 -2.18 -18.59
N LEU A 549 -30.83 -2.11 -17.99
CA LEU A 549 -30.98 -1.90 -16.55
C LEU A 549 -31.30 -3.23 -15.86
N ILE A 550 -30.65 -3.46 -14.72
CA ILE A 550 -30.76 -4.68 -13.91
C ILE A 550 -31.12 -4.26 -12.49
N ASP A 551 -32.21 -4.81 -11.95
CA ASP A 551 -32.63 -4.53 -10.59
C ASP A 551 -31.61 -5.10 -9.59
N SER A 552 -31.03 -4.24 -8.76
CA SER A 552 -30.20 -4.63 -7.62
C SER A 552 -30.87 -4.20 -6.32
N SER A 553 -30.79 -5.04 -5.29
CA SER A 553 -31.27 -4.73 -3.94
C SER A 553 -30.20 -4.03 -3.11
N GLU A 554 -28.94 -4.17 -3.53
CA GLU A 554 -27.78 -3.52 -2.92
C GLU A 554 -27.08 -2.71 -4.01
N SER A 555 -27.34 -1.41 -4.00
CA SER A 555 -26.59 -0.46 -4.80
C SER A 555 -25.33 -0.13 -4.00
N TRP A 556 -24.18 -0.05 -4.67
CA TRP A 556 -22.89 0.43 -4.13
C TRP A 556 -21.96 -0.56 -3.39
N SER A 557 -22.38 -1.79 -3.07
CA SER A 557 -21.55 -2.80 -2.40
C SER A 557 -21.05 -3.94 -3.32
N ASN A 558 -21.30 -3.84 -4.63
CA ASN A 558 -20.92 -4.90 -5.57
C ASN A 558 -19.41 -4.88 -5.83
N GLU A 559 -18.76 -6.05 -5.79
CA GLU A 559 -17.30 -6.17 -5.93
C GLU A 559 -16.76 -5.52 -7.20
N PHE A 560 -17.50 -5.57 -8.32
CA PHE A 560 -17.09 -5.00 -9.59
C PHE A 560 -16.81 -3.49 -9.56
N VAL A 561 -17.32 -2.77 -8.54
CA VAL A 561 -17.11 -1.32 -8.36
C VAL A 561 -15.67 -1.01 -7.97
N TYR A 562 -15.06 -1.84 -7.11
CA TYR A 562 -13.70 -1.63 -6.59
C TYR A 562 -12.70 -2.71 -7.05
N ASN A 563 -13.19 -3.80 -7.66
CA ASN A 563 -12.38 -4.88 -8.18
C ASN A 563 -12.88 -5.33 -9.57
N TYR A 564 -12.38 -4.69 -10.62
CA TYR A 564 -12.51 -5.08 -12.02
C TYR A 564 -12.10 -6.55 -12.33
N LYS A 565 -11.35 -7.27 -11.47
CA LYS A 565 -11.14 -8.74 -11.63
C LYS A 565 -12.44 -9.52 -11.51
N ALA A 566 -13.44 -8.99 -10.79
CA ALA A 566 -14.77 -9.57 -10.69
C ALA A 566 -15.58 -9.47 -11.99
N ILE A 567 -15.09 -8.70 -12.98
CA ILE A 567 -15.72 -8.54 -14.29
C ILE A 567 -15.03 -9.46 -15.31
N LEU A 568 -15.80 -10.36 -15.91
CA LEU A 568 -15.46 -11.02 -17.16
C LEU A 568 -15.92 -10.12 -18.32
N ALA A 569 -14.99 -9.61 -19.10
CA ALA A 569 -15.29 -8.92 -20.35
C ALA A 569 -14.46 -9.56 -21.46
N ASP A 570 -15.09 -10.40 -22.27
CA ASP A 570 -14.45 -11.14 -23.34
C ASP A 570 -15.21 -10.93 -24.66
N PRO A 571 -14.75 -9.98 -25.49
CA PRO A 571 -15.41 -9.71 -26.76
C PRO A 571 -15.25 -10.82 -27.79
N GLU A 572 -14.18 -11.61 -27.73
CA GLU A 572 -13.96 -12.73 -28.67
C GLU A 572 -14.98 -13.85 -28.43
N LYS A 573 -15.31 -14.11 -27.17
CA LYS A 573 -16.38 -15.03 -26.76
C LYS A 573 -17.76 -14.40 -26.71
N ASN A 574 -17.86 -13.09 -26.85
CA ASN A 574 -19.08 -12.33 -26.66
C ASN A 574 -19.72 -12.55 -25.27
N LEU A 575 -18.90 -12.48 -24.21
CA LEU A 575 -19.31 -12.70 -22.82
C LEU A 575 -19.03 -11.47 -21.95
N ILE A 576 -20.05 -11.06 -21.19
CA ILE A 576 -20.00 -9.99 -20.20
C ILE A 576 -20.55 -10.55 -18.90
N GLY A 577 -19.68 -10.81 -17.93
CA GLY A 577 -20.04 -11.45 -16.68
C GLY A 577 -19.61 -10.63 -15.48
N PHE A 578 -20.44 -10.55 -14.44
CA PHE A 578 -20.10 -9.86 -13.20
C PHE A 578 -21.03 -10.30 -12.07
N THR A 579 -20.57 -10.08 -10.84
CA THR A 579 -21.31 -10.39 -9.62
C THR A 579 -22.10 -9.18 -9.16
N ALA A 580 -23.36 -9.40 -8.78
CA ALA A 580 -24.14 -8.46 -8.00
C ALA A 580 -25.01 -9.28 -7.03
N ASN A 581 -26.31 -9.01 -6.92
CA ASN A 581 -27.24 -9.88 -6.17
C ASN A 581 -27.10 -11.39 -6.48
N ASP A 582 -26.84 -11.68 -7.76
CA ASP A 582 -26.59 -12.96 -8.37
C ASP A 582 -25.37 -12.80 -9.31
N TYR A 583 -24.85 -13.90 -9.86
CA TYR A 583 -23.93 -13.81 -10.99
C TYR A 583 -24.73 -13.61 -12.28
N TYR A 584 -24.42 -12.56 -13.03
CA TYR A 584 -25.06 -12.28 -14.31
C TYR A 584 -24.08 -12.54 -15.45
N LEU A 585 -24.55 -13.23 -16.49
CA LEU A 585 -23.82 -13.42 -17.73
C LEU A 585 -24.65 -12.91 -18.91
N PHE A 586 -24.07 -11.99 -19.66
CA PHE A 586 -24.65 -11.37 -20.84
C PHE A 586 -23.80 -11.64 -22.07
N SER A 587 -24.42 -11.47 -23.23
CA SER A 587 -23.77 -11.23 -24.52
C SER A 587 -24.25 -9.90 -25.07
N TYR A 588 -23.53 -9.39 -26.07
CA TYR A 588 -23.92 -8.21 -26.83
C TYR A 588 -23.90 -8.49 -28.33
N ASP A 589 -24.94 -8.06 -29.03
CA ASP A 589 -24.91 -7.94 -30.48
C ASP A 589 -25.56 -6.62 -30.91
N SER A 590 -25.12 -6.05 -32.04
CA SER A 590 -25.58 -4.75 -32.49
C SER A 590 -27.06 -4.72 -32.90
N GLU A 591 -27.68 -5.86 -33.20
CA GLU A 591 -29.07 -5.95 -33.64
C GLU A 591 -30.05 -6.04 -32.46
N ASN A 592 -29.75 -6.88 -31.46
CA ASN A 592 -30.61 -7.17 -30.31
C ASN A 592 -30.15 -6.48 -29.01
N GLY A 593 -28.94 -5.93 -28.98
CA GLY A 593 -28.36 -5.32 -27.80
C GLY A 593 -27.87 -6.33 -26.77
N PHE A 594 -28.00 -5.99 -25.49
CA PHE A 594 -27.60 -6.88 -24.39
C PHE A 594 -28.61 -8.01 -24.17
N SER A 595 -28.14 -9.25 -24.32
CA SER A 595 -28.92 -10.47 -24.09
C SER A 595 -28.43 -11.19 -22.84
N LEU A 596 -29.33 -11.42 -21.88
CA LEU A 596 -29.03 -12.21 -20.68
C LEU A 596 -28.91 -13.68 -21.10
N LEU A 597 -27.73 -14.25 -20.93
CA LEU A 597 -27.45 -15.65 -21.21
C LEU A 597 -27.77 -16.53 -20.01
N GLU A 598 -27.36 -16.08 -18.81
CA GLU A 598 -27.59 -16.81 -17.57
C GLU A 598 -27.68 -15.84 -16.37
N GLN A 599 -28.51 -16.19 -15.40
CA GLN A 599 -28.58 -15.54 -14.10
C GLN A 599 -28.48 -16.60 -13.01
N GLN A 600 -27.30 -16.69 -12.42
CA GLN A 600 -26.99 -17.73 -11.46
C GLN A 600 -27.03 -17.18 -10.04
N ALA A 601 -28.05 -17.60 -9.27
CA ALA A 601 -28.16 -17.23 -7.87
C ALA A 601 -26.92 -17.65 -7.09
N LEU A 602 -26.36 -16.76 -6.27
CA LEU A 602 -25.21 -17.01 -5.39
C LEU A 602 -25.66 -17.61 -4.05
N THR A 603 -24.85 -18.47 -3.46
CA THR A 603 -25.18 -19.08 -2.15
C THR A 603 -24.98 -18.10 -1.00
N TYR A 604 -23.91 -17.32 -1.07
CA TYR A 604 -23.63 -16.25 -0.11
C TYR A 604 -24.03 -14.90 -0.70
N LYS A 605 -24.54 -14.02 0.15
CA LYS A 605 -24.88 -12.65 -0.24
C LYS A 605 -23.67 -11.74 -0.35
N ASN A 606 -22.56 -12.09 0.32
CA ASN A 606 -21.28 -11.45 0.01
C ASN A 606 -20.88 -11.85 -1.42
N THR A 607 -20.73 -10.84 -2.28
CA THR A 607 -20.38 -11.03 -3.70
C THR A 607 -18.87 -11.10 -3.92
N GLU A 608 -18.08 -10.81 -2.89
CA GLU A 608 -16.63 -10.81 -2.93
C GLU A 608 -16.05 -12.20 -3.24
N GLY A 609 -15.08 -12.21 -4.14
CA GLY A 609 -14.28 -13.38 -4.49
C GLY A 609 -14.93 -14.34 -5.49
N TYR A 610 -16.15 -14.05 -5.97
CA TYR A 610 -16.73 -14.80 -7.06
C TYR A 610 -16.15 -14.35 -8.41
N ARG A 611 -15.84 -15.32 -9.27
CA ARG A 611 -15.39 -15.12 -10.65
C ARG A 611 -16.21 -15.98 -11.60
N GLY A 612 -16.51 -15.41 -12.77
CA GLY A 612 -16.97 -16.21 -13.90
C GLY A 612 -15.79 -16.61 -14.75
N ILE A 613 -15.69 -17.90 -15.01
CA ILE A 613 -14.64 -18.49 -15.83
C ILE A 613 -15.27 -19.47 -16.82
N TYR A 614 -14.64 -19.64 -17.97
CA TYR A 614 -15.15 -20.55 -18.99
C TYR A 614 -14.04 -21.46 -19.52
N LYS A 615 -14.46 -22.60 -20.06
CA LYS A 615 -13.65 -23.52 -20.84
C LYS A 615 -14.49 -24.05 -22.00
N ASP A 616 -14.08 -23.77 -23.22
CA ASP A 616 -14.84 -24.06 -24.43
C ASP A 616 -16.28 -23.49 -24.32
N ASN A 617 -17.31 -24.36 -24.23
CA ASN A 617 -18.72 -23.97 -24.06
C ASN A 617 -19.25 -24.23 -22.63
N ASP A 618 -18.37 -24.59 -21.70
CA ASP A 618 -18.72 -24.78 -20.29
C ASP A 618 -18.36 -23.51 -19.51
N PHE A 619 -19.31 -22.99 -18.72
CA PHE A 619 -19.15 -21.81 -17.90
C PHE A 619 -19.27 -22.17 -16.42
N TYR A 620 -18.46 -21.52 -15.60
CA TYR A 620 -18.40 -21.73 -14.17
C TYR A 620 -18.47 -20.40 -13.42
N VAL A 621 -19.28 -20.37 -12.37
CA VAL A 621 -19.24 -19.33 -11.35
C VAL A 621 -18.57 -19.95 -10.13
N ALA A 622 -17.35 -19.51 -9.83
CA ALA A 622 -16.52 -20.06 -8.77
C ALA A 622 -16.20 -18.99 -7.74
N GLY A 623 -16.34 -19.31 -6.46
CA GLY A 623 -16.02 -18.43 -5.35
C GLY A 623 -16.61 -18.95 -4.04
N ASN A 624 -16.01 -18.57 -2.90
CA ASN A 624 -16.54 -18.87 -1.56
C ASN A 624 -16.86 -20.37 -1.33
N GLY A 625 -15.99 -21.28 -1.79
CA GLY A 625 -16.17 -22.72 -1.63
C GLY A 625 -17.23 -23.35 -2.54
N GLU A 626 -17.72 -22.62 -3.54
CA GLU A 626 -18.72 -23.09 -4.49
C GLU A 626 -18.24 -22.99 -5.93
N ILE A 627 -18.65 -23.98 -6.74
CA ILE A 627 -18.52 -23.94 -8.21
C ILE A 627 -19.87 -24.32 -8.81
N LYS A 628 -20.54 -23.34 -9.44
CA LYS A 628 -21.77 -23.56 -10.22
C LYS A 628 -21.42 -23.68 -11.69
N HIS A 629 -22.02 -24.64 -12.39
CA HIS A 629 -21.69 -24.97 -13.78
C HIS A 629 -22.94 -24.96 -14.65
N PHE A 630 -22.80 -24.40 -15.86
CA PHE A 630 -23.80 -24.46 -16.92
C PHE A 630 -23.13 -24.48 -18.30
N LYS A 631 -23.88 -24.85 -19.33
CA LYS A 631 -23.42 -24.85 -20.72
C LYS A 631 -23.90 -23.59 -21.42
N LEU A 632 -22.99 -22.93 -22.14
CA LEU A 632 -23.32 -21.86 -23.07
C LEU A 632 -24.06 -22.46 -24.28
N ALA A 633 -25.05 -21.74 -24.78
CA ALA A 633 -25.71 -22.09 -26.04
C ALA A 633 -24.73 -21.88 -27.21
N GLU A 634 -24.79 -22.78 -28.21
CA GLU A 634 -24.00 -22.66 -29.45
C GLU A 634 -24.48 -21.55 -30.38
#